data_AF-A0AAD7XGT1-F1
#
_entry.id   AF-A0AAD7XGT1-F1
#
_cell.length_a   1.000
_cell.length_b   1.000
_cell.length_c   1.000
_cell.angle_alpha   90.00
_cell.angle_beta   90.00
_cell.angle_gamma   90.00
#
_symmetry.space_group_name_H-M   'P 1'
#
loop_
_entity.id
_entity.type
_entity.pdbx_description
1 polymer ?
#
loop_
_entity_poly.entity_id
_entity_poly.type
_entity_poly.pdbx_seq_one_letter_code
_entity_poly.pdbx_strand_id
1 'polypeptide(L)'
;MADMQASTFSPCSAGPCASATSLLQSIQGSALDVLDIEQLQALKATISTCLTLVHRSLNGRQPINSLHPELLGEILQLSLPSSSGYLCEGNSDQAAALKAQRQTLTTYMKVCGQWRSVVLQMAAFWTVVDMSSDAAWCAACLERSKEAPLSVFLQYPLNEAQYLPLAAHGYRIRELFLDIPREQRAAFPTELPTLLPVAPNLESLSIVTRCYIWDSDRPELHLERRPQIFPEPPCSLTKLLLKGPCWIPGGIPYHQLTHLYISQGMPFDLLLFFAFLRQCRSLENLVLDDISNKGIEKLSDDCIPMLELPTLRLLTLGVNQGTWAASYLLNYVILPPSVTLRIIGVFAIDVLKDKRLHLPFTDTFDTLILECTSVYTAIQAAGPSSGILIHSVGMRYHWANVRETGETLRNVLSRVLPCRNIKRVTIDSSAWDVTMQILPDTLLPTTLRLVDRHIQPRNGGQQEHLPDMPESGLRRFLELADLQVWSTNVPLGRPLSSVPGSLKKYTLYYVHPADSEALDPERCVMDSNGSPSISGVDFSFVDNASWPKLDLPGVRPPCHLYDWHVDTATTETRMHQPLTNADDLITLAQTFLEALSKGLRSLPEFDKLQSLERIVATSLAIVRSSTNEWRPIHKLPAEILGRIFQLVPPSNVPGFFRSDDFDAMKSDLRARMVISHVCVRWRAIALDMATFWNIVDMTSPPWALAGLERSRAVPIHVFARYPLHNTVAGSLLASQGLRIHGFSLEIPIQHQATVPGELVEVLPPVPNLECLCITTYRDEYGTVHPFLDLEHRPRIFPCPPLRLARLILTNPCWFPGGIPLGQLTHLRIMNSTTCRYSSLVALLRQCVLLQELVLADIPAMIEDNSHGERPVELPHLRLLTLGCKTLRWAGGYLLRAFVYPPTLILRLFGFEEAEFRGLAQSPASFTRALDTLVFQDASPDSGVVIQAASPDPSCGLLIHADSIRQPYTTFTVRLIRQLFFGLFGPVDPLGSIKQLTISSAGLHESVPFFPAMPSVVYLRLVDSAPLGLVWNNDQLLLTAFHACVVRFPNLVELEIWSPRGLIRELPCMPGRLKRYTFHHIGREKGESTLDSRESSLAKALAIYHEHGVEFVECDAKEEPDVDLPGIRPARGLSDW
;
A
#
# COMPACT_ATOMS: atom_id res chain seq x y z
N MET A 1 -71.09 -49.11 11.94
CA MET A 1 -69.93 -49.90 11.49
C MET A 1 -68.83 -48.89 11.18
N ALA A 2 -68.16 -48.28 12.15
CA ALA A 2 -67.76 -48.79 13.47
C ALA A 2 -66.86 -50.03 13.37
N ASP A 3 -65.63 -49.84 13.85
CA ASP A 3 -64.65 -50.81 14.35
C ASP A 3 -64.33 -52.05 13.49
N MET A 4 -63.16 -52.00 12.83
CA MET A 4 -62.08 -53.00 12.98
C MET A 4 -60.90 -52.67 12.05
N GLN A 5 -59.81 -52.13 12.61
CA GLN A 5 -58.41 -52.55 12.36
C GLN A 5 -57.44 -51.54 13.01
N ALA A 6 -57.19 -51.73 14.31
CA ALA A 6 -56.13 -51.06 15.04
C ALA A 6 -55.33 -52.09 15.85
N SER A 7 -54.33 -52.70 15.22
CA SER A 7 -53.23 -53.43 15.89
C SER A 7 -52.13 -53.75 14.87
N THR A 8 -50.87 -53.80 15.33
CA THR A 8 -49.66 -54.14 14.56
C THR A 8 -49.20 -53.17 13.46
N PHE A 9 -49.00 -51.90 13.83
CA PHE A 9 -47.78 -51.19 13.41
C PHE A 9 -46.88 -51.04 14.63
N SER A 10 -45.66 -51.61 14.56
CA SER A 10 -44.62 -51.34 15.55
C SER A 10 -44.27 -49.84 15.49
N PRO A 11 -44.01 -49.16 16.62
CA PRO A 11 -43.56 -47.78 16.57
C PRO A 11 -42.23 -47.71 15.79
N CYS A 12 -42.24 -47.04 14.64
CA CYS A 12 -41.02 -46.78 13.88
C CYS A 12 -40.02 -46.06 14.80
N SER A 13 -38.82 -46.61 14.91
CA SER A 13 -37.73 -46.04 15.70
C SER A 13 -37.58 -44.55 15.43
N ALA A 14 -37.59 -43.72 16.47
CA ALA A 14 -37.48 -42.27 16.37
C ALA A 14 -36.25 -41.90 15.51
N GLY A 15 -36.51 -41.36 14.32
CA GLY A 15 -35.46 -41.03 13.36
C GLY A 15 -34.58 -39.87 13.86
N PRO A 16 -33.36 -39.68 13.31
CA PRO A 16 -32.41 -38.71 13.84
C PRO A 16 -32.96 -37.29 13.98
N CYS A 17 -33.86 -36.85 13.09
CA CYS A 17 -34.50 -35.53 13.16
C CYS A 17 -35.43 -35.38 14.39
N ALA A 18 -36.13 -36.44 14.81
CA ALA A 18 -36.96 -36.42 16.02
C ALA A 18 -36.10 -36.30 17.28
N SER A 19 -35.01 -37.09 17.36
CA SER A 19 -34.04 -37.00 18.44
C SER A 19 -33.30 -35.65 18.47
N ALA A 20 -33.00 -35.06 17.31
CA ALA A 20 -32.41 -33.72 17.21
C ALA A 20 -33.36 -32.63 17.74
N THR A 21 -34.64 -32.72 17.37
CA THR A 21 -35.67 -31.79 17.83
C THR A 21 -35.87 -31.91 19.33
N SER A 22 -35.94 -33.13 19.87
CA SER A 22 -35.98 -33.40 21.30
C SER A 22 -34.76 -32.84 22.02
N LEU A 23 -33.56 -32.97 21.44
CA LEU A 23 -32.32 -32.43 22.01
C LEU A 23 -32.35 -30.91 22.04
N LEU A 24 -32.73 -30.25 20.95
CA LEU A 24 -32.85 -28.79 20.91
C LEU A 24 -33.93 -28.27 21.86
N GLN A 25 -35.10 -28.92 21.94
CA GLN A 25 -36.17 -28.56 22.88
C GLN A 25 -35.70 -28.67 24.34
N SER A 26 -34.92 -29.70 24.67
CA SER A 26 -34.35 -29.89 26.02
C SER A 26 -33.26 -28.85 26.31
N ILE A 27 -32.39 -28.53 25.33
CA ILE A 27 -31.35 -27.49 25.43
C ILE A 27 -31.95 -26.09 25.52
N GLN A 28 -33.11 -25.85 24.93
CA GLN A 28 -33.85 -24.58 25.02
C GLN A 28 -34.62 -24.42 26.34
N GLY A 29 -34.76 -25.49 27.15
CA GLY A 29 -35.29 -25.41 28.51
C GLY A 29 -34.24 -24.96 29.53
N SER A 30 -34.66 -24.67 30.76
CA SER A 30 -33.80 -24.29 31.89
C SER A 30 -32.92 -25.44 32.42
N ALA A 31 -32.73 -26.50 31.65
CA ALA A 31 -31.98 -27.68 32.05
C ALA A 31 -30.46 -27.49 31.97
N LEU A 32 -29.97 -26.47 31.23
CA LEU A 32 -28.57 -26.09 31.20
C LEU A 32 -28.10 -25.40 32.49
N ASP A 33 -29.01 -24.77 33.25
CA ASP A 33 -28.69 -24.05 34.49
C ASP A 33 -28.25 -24.99 35.63
N VAL A 34 -28.56 -26.28 35.49
CA VAL A 34 -28.23 -27.34 36.46
C VAL A 34 -26.87 -28.00 36.15
N LEU A 35 -26.33 -27.80 34.95
CA LEU A 35 -25.08 -28.44 34.51
C LEU A 35 -23.85 -27.66 34.98
N ASP A 36 -22.84 -28.38 35.46
CA ASP A 36 -21.53 -27.80 35.77
C ASP A 36 -20.70 -27.48 34.51
N ILE A 37 -19.54 -26.84 34.70
CA ILE A 37 -18.68 -26.40 33.59
C ILE A 37 -17.99 -27.55 32.85
N GLU A 38 -17.81 -28.73 33.47
CA GLU A 38 -17.23 -29.91 32.85
C GLU A 38 -18.30 -30.63 32.00
N GLN A 39 -19.51 -30.78 32.56
CA GLN A 39 -20.70 -31.27 31.87
C GLN A 39 -21.06 -30.42 30.64
N LEU A 40 -21.05 -29.09 30.76
CA LEU A 40 -21.25 -28.18 29.63
C LEU A 40 -20.15 -28.30 28.56
N GLN A 41 -18.89 -28.54 28.95
CA GLN A 41 -17.80 -28.79 28.01
C GLN A 41 -17.96 -30.13 27.29
N ALA A 42 -18.36 -31.20 28.00
CA ALA A 42 -18.66 -32.51 27.41
C ALA A 42 -19.86 -32.44 26.45
N LEU A 43 -20.94 -31.74 26.81
CA LEU A 43 -22.09 -31.48 25.95
C LEU A 43 -21.70 -30.67 24.71
N LYS A 44 -20.91 -29.60 24.88
CA LYS A 44 -20.36 -28.78 23.77
C LYS A 44 -19.52 -29.61 22.80
N ALA A 45 -18.67 -30.50 23.31
CA ALA A 45 -17.86 -31.41 22.50
C ALA A 45 -18.76 -32.38 21.71
N THR A 46 -19.72 -33.01 22.38
CA THR A 46 -20.69 -33.94 21.79
C THR A 46 -21.49 -33.30 20.65
N ILE A 47 -22.06 -32.11 20.87
CA ILE A 47 -22.82 -31.36 19.84
C ILE A 47 -21.90 -30.92 18.69
N SER A 48 -20.65 -30.53 18.97
CA SER A 48 -19.68 -30.19 17.91
C SER A 48 -19.34 -31.41 17.03
N THR A 49 -19.24 -32.61 17.63
CA THR A 49 -19.09 -33.87 16.90
C THR A 49 -20.35 -34.18 16.07
N CYS A 50 -21.56 -33.99 16.63
CA CYS A 50 -22.82 -34.11 15.88
C CYS A 50 -22.84 -33.18 14.65
N LEU A 51 -22.47 -31.90 14.81
CA LEU A 51 -22.44 -30.92 13.72
C LEU A 51 -21.44 -31.34 12.64
N THR A 52 -20.26 -31.82 13.05
CA THR A 52 -19.22 -32.35 12.15
C THR A 52 -19.73 -33.54 11.33
N LEU A 53 -20.52 -34.44 11.93
CA LEU A 53 -21.16 -35.56 11.22
C LEU A 53 -22.23 -35.08 10.23
N VAL A 54 -23.08 -34.13 10.64
CA VAL A 54 -24.13 -33.57 9.76
C VAL A 54 -23.52 -32.83 8.58
N HIS A 55 -22.52 -31.97 8.79
CA HIS A 55 -21.77 -31.30 7.73
C HIS A 55 -21.09 -32.31 6.80
N ARG A 56 -20.49 -33.39 7.33
CA ARG A 56 -19.92 -34.47 6.52
C ARG A 56 -20.98 -35.13 5.63
N SER A 57 -22.21 -35.33 6.11
CA SER A 57 -23.30 -35.91 5.33
C SER A 57 -23.91 -34.93 4.31
N LEU A 58 -24.05 -33.64 4.66
CA LEU A 58 -24.49 -32.60 3.74
C LEU A 58 -23.50 -32.46 2.59
N ASN A 59 -22.22 -32.29 2.91
CA ASN A 59 -21.15 -32.21 1.93
C ASN A 59 -21.14 -33.46 1.04
N GLY A 60 -21.25 -34.67 1.60
CA GLY A 60 -21.34 -35.91 0.81
C GLY A 60 -22.55 -36.04 -0.12
N ARG A 61 -23.49 -35.09 -0.13
CA ARG A 61 -24.68 -35.06 -1.01
C ARG A 61 -24.79 -33.81 -1.88
N GLN A 62 -23.92 -32.82 -1.70
CA GLN A 62 -23.86 -31.68 -2.59
C GLN A 62 -23.49 -32.16 -4.00
N PRO A 63 -24.18 -31.73 -5.08
CA PRO A 63 -23.88 -32.19 -6.44
C PRO A 63 -22.41 -31.99 -6.84
N ILE A 64 -21.79 -30.88 -6.42
CA ILE A 64 -20.36 -30.59 -6.65
C ILE A 64 -19.41 -31.62 -6.01
N ASN A 65 -19.83 -32.31 -4.95
CA ASN A 65 -19.08 -33.39 -4.31
C ASN A 65 -19.42 -34.77 -4.92
N SER A 66 -20.40 -34.87 -5.82
CA SER A 66 -20.59 -36.07 -6.64
C SER A 66 -19.71 -36.07 -7.90
N LEU A 67 -19.03 -34.95 -8.21
CA LEU A 67 -18.09 -34.84 -9.32
C LEU A 67 -16.90 -35.78 -9.15
N HIS A 68 -16.38 -36.28 -10.28
CA HIS A 68 -15.15 -37.05 -10.31
C HIS A 68 -14.00 -36.21 -9.72
N PRO A 69 -13.07 -36.79 -8.92
CA PRO A 69 -11.93 -36.09 -8.34
C PRO A 69 -11.14 -35.22 -9.34
N GLU A 70 -11.02 -35.69 -10.58
CA GLU A 70 -10.35 -34.98 -11.69
C GLU A 70 -11.10 -33.71 -12.12
N LEU A 71 -12.41 -33.82 -12.41
CA LEU A 71 -13.25 -32.67 -12.81
C LEU A 71 -13.34 -31.62 -11.70
N LEU A 72 -13.48 -32.06 -10.45
CA LEU A 72 -13.43 -31.17 -9.29
C LEU A 72 -12.04 -30.52 -9.17
N GLY A 73 -10.98 -31.28 -9.46
CA GLY A 73 -9.61 -30.78 -9.54
C GLY A 73 -9.43 -29.68 -10.58
N GLU A 74 -9.91 -29.88 -11.81
CA GLU A 74 -9.84 -28.88 -12.89
C GLU A 74 -10.60 -27.60 -12.52
N ILE A 75 -11.82 -27.72 -11.98
CA ILE A 75 -12.61 -26.57 -11.50
C ILE A 75 -11.85 -25.79 -10.42
N LEU A 76 -11.28 -26.50 -9.43
CA LEU A 76 -10.48 -25.88 -8.38
C LEU A 76 -9.18 -25.26 -8.91
N GLN A 77 -8.57 -25.85 -9.95
CA GLN A 77 -7.36 -25.31 -10.58
C GLN A 77 -7.66 -24.03 -11.39
N LEU A 78 -8.77 -23.98 -12.13
CA LEU A 78 -9.23 -22.78 -12.86
C LEU A 78 -9.55 -21.59 -11.93
N SER A 79 -9.91 -21.88 -10.67
CA SER A 79 -10.18 -20.87 -9.65
C SER A 79 -8.94 -20.40 -8.86
N LEU A 80 -7.77 -20.98 -9.10
CA LEU A 80 -6.52 -20.43 -8.56
C LEU A 80 -6.06 -19.23 -9.40
N PRO A 81 -5.33 -18.27 -8.79
CA PRO A 81 -4.61 -17.26 -9.56
C PRO A 81 -3.72 -17.93 -10.62
N SER A 82 -3.87 -17.55 -11.88
CA SER A 82 -3.07 -18.14 -12.97
C SER A 82 -1.59 -17.81 -12.77
N SER A 83 -0.70 -18.80 -12.86
CA SER A 83 0.74 -18.58 -12.73
C SER A 83 1.31 -17.62 -13.78
N SER A 84 0.65 -17.52 -14.94
CA SER A 84 1.01 -16.56 -15.99
C SER A 84 0.71 -15.10 -15.62
N GLY A 85 -0.24 -14.85 -14.70
CA GLY A 85 -0.65 -13.50 -14.30
C GLY A 85 0.43 -12.78 -13.49
N TYR A 86 1.25 -13.53 -12.75
CA TYR A 86 2.31 -12.98 -11.90
C TYR A 86 3.29 -12.08 -12.66
N LEU A 87 3.55 -12.32 -13.94
CA LEU A 87 4.57 -11.60 -14.73
C LEU A 87 4.23 -10.13 -15.05
N CYS A 88 3.00 -9.65 -14.80
CA CYS A 88 2.53 -8.34 -15.27
C CYS A 88 2.14 -7.33 -14.18
N GLU A 89 2.08 -7.73 -12.90
CA GLU A 89 1.56 -6.88 -11.81
C GLU A 89 2.67 -6.18 -10.99
N GLY A 90 2.27 -5.35 -10.02
CA GLY A 90 3.14 -4.51 -9.19
C GLY A 90 4.09 -5.30 -8.27
N ASN A 91 5.10 -4.61 -7.70
CA ASN A 91 6.08 -5.27 -6.81
C ASN A 91 5.45 -5.80 -5.50
N SER A 92 4.29 -5.27 -5.10
CA SER A 92 3.49 -5.74 -3.97
C SER A 92 2.75 -7.05 -4.27
N ASP A 93 2.44 -7.32 -5.53
CA ASP A 93 1.26 -8.11 -5.86
C ASP A 93 1.59 -9.60 -6.00
N GLN A 94 2.79 -9.97 -6.47
CA GLN A 94 3.15 -11.39 -6.60
C GLN A 94 3.25 -12.12 -5.26
N ALA A 95 3.91 -11.53 -4.26
CA ALA A 95 3.97 -12.11 -2.91
C ALA A 95 2.58 -12.15 -2.27
N ALA A 96 1.73 -11.15 -2.55
CA ALA A 96 0.33 -11.16 -2.14
C ALA A 96 -0.48 -12.25 -2.85
N ALA A 97 -0.21 -12.52 -4.13
CA ALA A 97 -0.91 -13.50 -4.96
C ALA A 97 -0.50 -14.94 -4.65
N LEU A 98 0.79 -15.20 -4.35
CA LEU A 98 1.25 -16.47 -3.78
C LEU A 98 0.63 -16.74 -2.40
N LYS A 99 0.57 -15.70 -1.55
CA LYS A 99 -0.13 -15.75 -0.26
C LYS A 99 -1.63 -15.99 -0.45
N ALA A 100 -2.26 -15.40 -1.46
CA ALA A 100 -3.65 -15.67 -1.83
C ALA A 100 -3.81 -17.12 -2.32
N GLN A 101 -2.96 -17.63 -3.21
CA GLN A 101 -2.97 -19.03 -3.64
C GLN A 101 -2.87 -19.99 -2.44
N ARG A 102 -1.94 -19.74 -1.50
CA ARG A 102 -1.82 -20.51 -0.25
C ARG A 102 -3.07 -20.41 0.63
N GLN A 103 -3.68 -19.23 0.73
CA GLN A 103 -4.94 -19.03 1.47
C GLN A 103 -6.12 -19.74 0.79
N THR A 104 -6.21 -19.72 -0.53
CA THR A 104 -7.22 -20.39 -1.34
C THR A 104 -7.09 -21.92 -1.23
N LEU A 105 -5.89 -22.47 -1.38
CA LEU A 105 -5.62 -23.90 -1.12
C LEU A 105 -5.96 -24.30 0.33
N THR A 106 -5.61 -23.45 1.30
CA THR A 106 -5.97 -23.66 2.71
C THR A 106 -7.49 -23.61 2.92
N THR A 107 -8.20 -22.82 2.13
CA THR A 107 -9.67 -22.71 2.15
C THR A 107 -10.29 -23.97 1.53
N TYR A 108 -9.81 -24.45 0.39
CA TYR A 108 -10.27 -25.69 -0.24
C TYR A 108 -10.05 -26.92 0.65
N MET A 109 -8.91 -26.99 1.34
CA MET A 109 -8.63 -28.01 2.36
C MET A 109 -9.52 -27.93 3.63
N LYS A 110 -10.32 -26.87 3.79
CA LYS A 110 -11.29 -26.66 4.88
C LYS A 110 -12.75 -26.86 4.46
N VAL A 111 -13.09 -26.80 3.16
CA VAL A 111 -14.48 -26.93 2.67
C VAL A 111 -15.09 -28.28 3.05
N CYS A 112 -14.49 -29.38 2.60
CA CYS A 112 -14.92 -30.72 2.95
C CYS A 112 -13.78 -31.75 2.84
N GLY A 113 -14.02 -32.96 3.33
CA GLY A 113 -13.01 -34.05 3.28
C GLY A 113 -12.62 -34.46 1.85
N GLN A 114 -13.53 -34.35 0.89
CA GLN A 114 -13.26 -34.70 -0.51
C GLN A 114 -12.43 -33.62 -1.22
N TRP A 115 -12.78 -32.33 -1.09
CA TRP A 115 -11.97 -31.24 -1.62
C TRP A 115 -10.55 -31.28 -1.06
N ARG A 116 -10.44 -31.53 0.26
CA ARG A 116 -9.15 -31.78 0.90
C ARG A 116 -8.42 -32.99 0.29
N SER A 117 -9.10 -34.11 0.05
CA SER A 117 -8.49 -35.30 -0.57
C SER A 117 -8.00 -35.02 -2.00
N VAL A 118 -8.81 -34.35 -2.82
CA VAL A 118 -8.48 -33.94 -4.20
C VAL A 118 -7.23 -33.05 -4.20
N VAL A 119 -7.26 -31.97 -3.40
CA VAL A 119 -6.13 -31.04 -3.28
C VAL A 119 -4.88 -31.74 -2.76
N LEU A 120 -4.98 -32.66 -1.79
CA LEU A 120 -3.83 -33.39 -1.25
C LEU A 120 -3.24 -34.43 -2.23
N GLN A 121 -4.03 -34.99 -3.15
CA GLN A 121 -3.62 -36.08 -4.04
C GLN A 121 -3.12 -35.59 -5.42
N MET A 122 -3.67 -34.48 -5.90
CA MET A 122 -3.32 -33.89 -7.20
C MET A 122 -2.08 -33.02 -7.12
N ALA A 123 -1.01 -33.47 -7.77
CA ALA A 123 0.29 -32.80 -7.80
C ALA A 123 0.23 -31.35 -8.33
N ALA A 124 -0.72 -31.05 -9.23
CA ALA A 124 -0.91 -29.74 -9.84
C ALA A 124 -1.16 -28.59 -8.84
N PHE A 125 -1.69 -28.87 -7.63
CA PHE A 125 -1.87 -27.86 -6.59
C PHE A 125 -0.60 -27.52 -5.81
N TRP A 126 0.47 -28.30 -5.97
CA TRP A 126 1.71 -28.21 -5.19
C TRP A 126 2.92 -27.83 -6.05
N THR A 127 2.71 -27.50 -7.33
CA THR A 127 3.77 -27.09 -8.28
C THR A 127 4.35 -25.71 -7.99
N VAL A 128 3.60 -24.85 -7.30
CA VAL A 128 4.06 -23.52 -6.89
C VAL A 128 4.69 -23.60 -5.50
N VAL A 129 5.99 -23.31 -5.41
CA VAL A 129 6.79 -23.46 -4.20
C VAL A 129 7.32 -22.10 -3.75
N ASP A 130 6.71 -21.53 -2.71
CA ASP A 130 7.16 -20.29 -2.08
C ASP A 130 8.16 -20.58 -0.95
N MET A 131 9.44 -20.38 -1.24
CA MET A 131 10.56 -20.64 -0.33
C MET A 131 10.80 -19.51 0.68
N SER A 132 10.17 -18.34 0.50
CA SER A 132 10.16 -17.27 1.52
C SER A 132 9.25 -17.63 2.71
N SER A 133 8.44 -18.67 2.55
CA SER A 133 7.44 -19.09 3.53
C SER A 133 7.97 -20.12 4.55
N ASP A 134 7.04 -20.86 5.15
CA ASP A 134 7.31 -21.86 6.19
C ASP A 134 7.99 -23.09 5.55
N ALA A 135 9.15 -23.50 6.07
CA ALA A 135 9.91 -24.64 5.55
C ALA A 135 9.09 -25.94 5.52
N ALA A 136 8.13 -26.12 6.44
CA ALA A 136 7.22 -27.27 6.42
C ALA A 136 6.22 -27.21 5.26
N TRP A 137 5.84 -26.01 4.81
CA TRP A 137 5.03 -25.81 3.60
C TRP A 137 5.86 -26.12 2.34
N CYS A 138 7.10 -25.64 2.26
CA CYS A 138 8.01 -25.92 1.16
C CYS A 138 8.23 -27.43 0.97
N ALA A 139 8.54 -28.14 2.07
CA ALA A 139 8.71 -29.59 2.05
C ALA A 139 7.43 -30.32 1.58
N ALA A 140 6.25 -29.91 2.06
CA ALA A 140 4.97 -30.48 1.64
C ALA A 140 4.66 -30.21 0.15
N CYS A 141 5.04 -29.05 -0.40
CA CYS A 141 4.94 -28.79 -1.84
C CYS A 141 5.85 -29.71 -2.65
N LEU A 142 7.14 -29.81 -2.29
CA LEU A 142 8.11 -30.63 -3.00
C LEU A 142 7.74 -32.12 -3.00
N GLU A 143 7.28 -32.64 -1.86
CA GLU A 143 6.79 -34.02 -1.70
C GLU A 143 5.54 -34.29 -2.56
N ARG A 144 4.50 -33.44 -2.45
CA ARG A 144 3.19 -33.71 -3.06
C ARG A 144 3.12 -33.43 -4.55
N SER A 145 4.00 -32.57 -5.05
CA SER A 145 4.13 -32.30 -6.48
C SER A 145 4.79 -33.45 -7.27
N LYS A 146 5.41 -34.45 -6.61
CA LYS A 146 5.93 -35.68 -7.24
C LYS A 146 6.95 -35.38 -8.36
N GLU A 147 6.61 -35.65 -9.62
CA GLU A 147 7.43 -35.31 -10.80
C GLU A 147 6.87 -34.13 -11.60
N ALA A 148 5.83 -33.45 -11.11
CA ALA A 148 5.26 -32.30 -11.79
C ALA A 148 6.28 -31.15 -11.91
N PRO A 149 6.24 -30.36 -13.00
CA PRO A 149 7.09 -29.19 -13.14
C PRO A 149 6.84 -28.18 -12.02
N LEU A 150 7.91 -27.51 -11.58
CA LEU A 150 7.88 -26.56 -10.48
C LEU A 150 7.99 -25.11 -10.97
N SER A 151 7.21 -24.24 -10.34
CA SER A 151 7.34 -22.78 -10.38
C SER A 151 7.76 -22.34 -8.98
N VAL A 152 8.98 -21.81 -8.84
CA VAL A 152 9.63 -21.61 -7.54
C VAL A 152 9.85 -20.13 -7.28
N PHE A 153 9.41 -19.65 -6.12
CA PHE A 153 9.66 -18.30 -5.62
C PHE A 153 10.74 -18.34 -4.53
N LEU A 154 11.80 -17.56 -4.73
CA LEU A 154 12.91 -17.38 -3.81
C LEU A 154 13.02 -15.91 -3.39
N GLN A 155 13.43 -15.67 -2.15
CA GLN A 155 13.82 -14.34 -1.67
C GLN A 155 15.30 -14.36 -1.26
N TYR A 156 16.10 -13.41 -1.74
CA TYR A 156 17.51 -13.25 -1.40
C TYR A 156 17.67 -12.43 -0.10
N PRO A 157 18.68 -12.69 0.76
CA PRO A 157 19.64 -13.80 0.71
C PRO A 157 18.97 -15.15 0.99
N LEU A 158 19.45 -16.21 0.32
CA LEU A 158 18.89 -17.55 0.46
C LEU A 158 19.38 -18.21 1.76
N ASN A 159 18.47 -18.77 2.55
CA ASN A 159 18.81 -19.54 3.75
C ASN A 159 19.13 -21.00 3.37
N GLU A 160 20.30 -21.51 3.78
CA GLU A 160 20.76 -22.88 3.53
C GLU A 160 19.75 -23.95 3.95
N ALA A 161 19.11 -23.78 5.11
CA ALA A 161 18.10 -24.71 5.58
C ALA A 161 16.83 -24.72 4.71
N GLN A 162 16.52 -23.62 4.01
CA GLN A 162 15.37 -23.53 3.12
C GLN A 162 15.64 -24.12 1.74
N TYR A 163 16.78 -23.81 1.09
CA TYR A 163 17.01 -24.24 -0.30
C TYR A 163 17.61 -25.66 -0.43
N LEU A 164 18.23 -26.24 0.61
CA LEU A 164 18.85 -27.58 0.50
C LEU A 164 17.88 -28.67 -0.02
N PRO A 165 16.58 -28.73 0.36
CA PRO A 165 15.61 -29.65 -0.24
C PRO A 165 15.34 -29.39 -1.74
N LEU A 166 15.48 -28.15 -2.20
CA LEU A 166 15.28 -27.78 -3.60
C LEU A 166 16.41 -28.29 -4.50
N ALA A 167 17.61 -28.51 -3.95
CA ALA A 167 18.78 -29.04 -4.67
C ALA A 167 18.45 -30.34 -5.43
N ALA A 168 17.72 -31.25 -4.79
CA ALA A 168 17.32 -32.54 -5.37
C ALA A 168 16.26 -32.42 -6.49
N HIS A 169 15.58 -31.28 -6.60
CA HIS A 169 14.47 -31.06 -7.54
C HIS A 169 14.80 -30.06 -8.66
N GLY A 170 16.06 -29.65 -8.82
CA GLY A 170 16.50 -28.71 -9.86
C GLY A 170 16.02 -29.04 -11.28
N TYR A 171 16.05 -30.34 -11.65
CA TYR A 171 15.58 -30.82 -12.95
C TYR A 171 14.07 -30.61 -13.20
N ARG A 172 13.28 -30.34 -12.16
CA ARG A 172 11.83 -30.10 -12.25
C ARG A 172 11.48 -28.62 -12.39
N ILE A 173 12.40 -27.71 -12.08
CA ILE A 173 12.15 -26.26 -12.10
C ILE A 173 12.01 -25.81 -13.56
N ARG A 174 10.80 -25.36 -13.92
CA ARG A 174 10.48 -24.75 -15.22
C ARG A 174 10.44 -23.23 -15.12
N GLU A 175 10.01 -22.71 -13.99
CA GLU A 175 9.93 -21.28 -13.72
C GLU A 175 10.64 -20.98 -12.39
N LEU A 176 11.50 -19.96 -12.39
CA LEU A 176 12.17 -19.47 -11.20
C LEU A 176 11.94 -17.97 -11.06
N PHE A 177 11.43 -17.57 -9.90
CA PHE A 177 11.31 -16.19 -9.47
C PHE A 177 12.28 -15.91 -8.33
N LEU A 178 13.03 -14.81 -8.43
CA LEU A 178 14.00 -14.36 -7.44
C LEU A 178 13.69 -12.91 -7.04
N ASP A 179 13.19 -12.72 -5.82
CA ASP A 179 13.02 -11.42 -5.17
C ASP A 179 14.34 -10.99 -4.49
N ILE A 180 14.84 -9.82 -4.85
CA ILE A 180 16.02 -9.20 -4.25
C ILE A 180 15.54 -7.96 -3.49
N PRO A 181 15.64 -7.95 -2.15
CA PRO A 181 15.13 -6.84 -1.34
C PRO A 181 15.99 -5.58 -1.54
N ARG A 182 15.43 -4.43 -1.17
CA ARG A 182 15.97 -3.10 -1.50
C ARG A 182 17.40 -2.92 -1.01
N GLU A 183 17.71 -3.49 0.14
CA GLU A 183 18.97 -3.39 0.88
C GLU A 183 20.09 -4.15 0.15
N GLN A 184 19.74 -5.23 -0.56
CA GLN A 184 20.69 -6.11 -1.26
C GLN A 184 20.89 -5.73 -2.75
N ARG A 185 20.16 -4.75 -3.27
CA ARG A 185 20.16 -4.41 -4.72
C ARG A 185 21.52 -4.05 -5.32
N ALA A 186 22.43 -3.53 -4.50
CA ALA A 186 23.77 -3.11 -4.91
C ALA A 186 24.82 -4.23 -4.74
N ALA A 187 24.51 -5.30 -4.00
CA ALA A 187 25.39 -6.44 -3.86
C ALA A 187 25.33 -7.30 -5.13
N PHE A 188 26.49 -7.65 -5.68
CA PHE A 188 26.57 -8.72 -6.67
C PHE A 188 26.42 -10.05 -5.93
N PRO A 189 25.40 -10.87 -6.21
CA PRO A 189 25.13 -12.07 -5.43
C PRO A 189 26.02 -13.23 -5.88
N THR A 190 27.33 -13.11 -5.62
CA THR A 190 28.39 -14.04 -6.07
C THR A 190 28.23 -15.47 -5.53
N GLU A 191 27.40 -15.64 -4.52
CA GLU A 191 27.10 -16.92 -3.87
C GLU A 191 26.02 -17.72 -4.63
N LEU A 192 25.16 -17.09 -5.44
CA LEU A 192 24.04 -17.80 -6.09
C LEU A 192 24.44 -19.06 -6.88
N PRO A 193 25.59 -19.13 -7.61
CA PRO A 193 26.02 -20.35 -8.29
C PRO A 193 26.26 -21.55 -7.37
N THR A 194 26.55 -21.33 -6.08
CA THR A 194 26.72 -22.40 -5.09
C THR A 194 25.44 -22.73 -4.32
N LEU A 195 24.48 -21.81 -4.30
CA LEU A 195 23.21 -21.96 -3.56
C LEU A 195 22.07 -22.48 -4.45
N LEU A 196 22.05 -22.14 -5.74
CA LEU A 196 20.97 -22.52 -6.66
C LEU A 196 21.21 -23.91 -7.28
N PRO A 197 20.14 -24.71 -7.45
CA PRO A 197 20.23 -26.01 -8.11
C PRO A 197 20.62 -25.89 -9.59
N VAL A 198 21.19 -26.98 -10.13
CA VAL A 198 21.29 -27.20 -11.57
C VAL A 198 19.87 -27.33 -12.14
N ALA A 199 19.43 -26.35 -12.92
CA ALA A 199 18.07 -26.26 -13.47
C ALA A 199 18.08 -26.33 -15.01
N PRO A 200 18.38 -27.50 -15.61
CA PRO A 200 18.60 -27.63 -17.06
C PRO A 200 17.31 -27.41 -17.87
N ASN A 201 16.16 -27.64 -17.23
CA ASN A 201 14.81 -27.51 -17.78
C ASN A 201 14.20 -26.11 -17.54
N LEU A 202 14.94 -25.15 -16.96
CA LEU A 202 14.41 -23.82 -16.67
C LEU A 202 14.04 -23.09 -17.97
N GLU A 203 12.75 -22.79 -18.13
CA GLU A 203 12.18 -22.10 -19.31
C GLU A 203 11.97 -20.61 -19.06
N SER A 204 11.66 -20.23 -17.81
CA SER A 204 11.35 -18.85 -17.41
C SER A 204 12.15 -18.44 -16.17
N LEU A 205 12.85 -17.32 -16.25
CA LEU A 205 13.58 -16.71 -15.14
C LEU A 205 13.06 -15.30 -14.92
N SER A 206 12.60 -15.01 -13.70
CA SER A 206 12.18 -13.69 -13.25
C SER A 206 13.07 -13.22 -12.11
N ILE A 207 13.70 -12.06 -12.26
CA ILE A 207 14.49 -11.41 -11.21
C ILE A 207 13.85 -10.05 -10.93
N VAL A 208 13.37 -9.86 -9.71
CA VAL A 208 12.75 -8.62 -9.27
C VAL A 208 13.58 -8.04 -8.15
N THR A 209 14.15 -6.87 -8.39
CA THR A 209 14.90 -6.12 -7.39
C THR A 209 14.01 -4.98 -6.90
N ARG A 210 13.74 -4.92 -5.59
CA ARG A 210 12.85 -3.93 -4.99
C ARG A 210 13.49 -2.53 -5.02
N CYS A 211 13.32 -1.84 -6.12
CA CYS A 211 13.84 -0.50 -6.36
C CYS A 211 12.73 0.39 -6.93
N TYR A 212 12.44 1.50 -6.27
CA TYR A 212 11.51 2.49 -6.80
C TYR A 212 12.20 3.33 -7.87
N ILE A 213 11.43 3.85 -8.82
CA ILE A 213 11.95 4.67 -9.92
C ILE A 213 12.63 5.95 -9.38
N TRP A 214 12.13 6.45 -8.25
CA TRP A 214 12.54 7.68 -7.57
C TRP A 214 13.70 7.53 -6.57
N ASP A 215 14.18 6.31 -6.32
CA ASP A 215 15.25 6.11 -5.34
C ASP A 215 16.53 6.81 -5.80
N SER A 216 17.01 7.80 -5.06
CA SER A 216 18.22 8.58 -5.44
C SER A 216 19.47 7.73 -5.55
N ASP A 217 19.56 6.70 -4.71
CA ASP A 217 20.75 5.88 -4.54
C ASP A 217 20.64 4.63 -5.42
N ARG A 218 20.24 4.87 -6.67
CA ARG A 218 19.93 3.89 -7.70
C ARG A 218 21.24 3.44 -8.38
N PRO A 219 21.73 2.20 -8.19
CA PRO A 219 22.95 1.72 -8.85
C PRO A 219 22.70 1.42 -10.34
N GLU A 220 23.49 2.02 -11.22
CA GLU A 220 23.39 1.89 -12.68
C GLU A 220 23.40 0.43 -13.17
N LEU A 221 22.71 0.16 -14.28
CA LEU A 221 22.67 -1.19 -14.86
C LEU A 221 24.05 -1.55 -15.44
N HIS A 222 24.83 -2.32 -14.69
CA HIS A 222 26.17 -2.71 -15.11
C HIS A 222 26.14 -3.87 -16.12
N LEU A 223 25.85 -3.56 -17.40
CA LEU A 223 25.74 -4.51 -18.51
C LEU A 223 27.03 -5.32 -18.80
N GLU A 224 28.18 -4.80 -18.38
CA GLU A 224 29.49 -5.47 -18.46
C GLU A 224 29.68 -6.50 -17.34
N ARG A 225 29.10 -6.26 -16.17
CA ARG A 225 29.23 -7.13 -14.98
C ARG A 225 28.04 -8.07 -14.92
N ARG A 226 28.24 -9.25 -15.52
CA ARG A 226 27.22 -10.29 -15.62
C ARG A 226 27.51 -11.40 -14.60
N PRO A 227 27.06 -11.29 -13.33
CA PRO A 227 27.31 -12.32 -12.32
C PRO A 227 26.65 -13.63 -12.78
N GLN A 228 27.41 -14.72 -12.76
CA GLN A 228 26.83 -16.05 -12.94
C GLN A 228 25.81 -16.29 -11.82
N ILE A 229 24.61 -16.75 -12.15
CA ILE A 229 23.57 -17.12 -11.17
C ILE A 229 23.55 -18.62 -10.91
N PHE A 230 23.71 -19.42 -11.96
CA PHE A 230 23.55 -20.87 -11.90
C PHE A 230 24.91 -21.58 -11.98
N PRO A 231 25.08 -22.75 -11.32
CA PRO A 231 26.29 -23.57 -11.49
C PRO A 231 26.53 -23.96 -12.96
N GLU A 232 25.45 -24.26 -13.69
CA GLU A 232 25.47 -24.60 -15.12
C GLU A 232 24.49 -23.72 -15.91
N PRO A 233 24.76 -23.44 -17.20
CA PRO A 233 23.87 -22.62 -18.03
C PRO A 233 22.48 -23.26 -18.19
N PRO A 234 21.37 -22.53 -17.95
CA PRO A 234 20.03 -23.06 -18.18
C PRO A 234 19.72 -23.11 -19.68
N CYS A 235 20.08 -24.22 -20.32
CA CYS A 235 19.97 -24.44 -21.77
C CYS A 235 18.54 -24.51 -22.32
N SER A 236 17.51 -24.44 -21.48
CA SER A 236 16.10 -24.38 -21.91
C SER A 236 15.49 -22.97 -21.78
N LEU A 237 16.27 -21.97 -21.35
CA LEU A 237 15.73 -20.66 -20.98
C LEU A 237 15.26 -19.87 -22.20
N THR A 238 13.95 -19.66 -22.30
CA THR A 238 13.30 -18.92 -23.39
C THR A 238 12.73 -17.58 -22.95
N LYS A 239 12.43 -17.41 -21.65
CA LYS A 239 11.86 -16.18 -21.08
C LYS A 239 12.75 -15.62 -19.98
N LEU A 240 13.09 -14.34 -20.08
CA LEU A 240 13.82 -13.59 -19.06
C LEU A 240 13.04 -12.32 -18.69
N LEU A 241 12.63 -12.21 -17.43
CA LEU A 241 11.98 -11.03 -16.86
C LEU A 241 12.90 -10.40 -15.81
N LEU A 242 13.13 -9.10 -15.92
CA LEU A 242 13.97 -8.29 -15.06
C LEU A 242 13.18 -7.05 -14.62
N LYS A 243 13.00 -6.84 -13.31
CA LYS A 243 12.28 -5.67 -12.76
C LYS A 243 13.15 -4.95 -11.74
N GLY A 244 13.34 -3.65 -11.93
CA GLY A 244 14.33 -2.87 -11.18
C GLY A 244 15.80 -3.36 -11.32
N PRO A 245 16.25 -4.00 -12.42
CA PRO A 245 17.52 -4.73 -12.43
C PRO A 245 18.74 -3.81 -12.34
N CYS A 246 19.64 -4.10 -11.42
CA CYS A 246 20.93 -3.38 -11.28
C CYS A 246 22.07 -4.06 -12.07
N TRP A 247 21.85 -5.27 -12.56
CA TRP A 247 22.79 -6.07 -13.35
C TRP A 247 22.02 -7.10 -14.20
N ILE A 248 22.67 -7.74 -15.17
CA ILE A 248 22.06 -8.82 -15.98
C ILE A 248 22.72 -10.17 -15.63
N PRO A 249 21.94 -11.24 -15.38
CA PRO A 249 22.48 -12.57 -15.04
C PRO A 249 23.37 -13.16 -16.13
N GLY A 250 24.63 -13.45 -15.79
CA GLY A 250 25.61 -14.10 -16.65
C GLY A 250 25.46 -15.61 -16.73
N GLY A 251 26.15 -16.23 -17.69
CA GLY A 251 26.07 -17.67 -17.96
C GLY A 251 24.79 -18.12 -18.69
N ILE A 252 23.92 -17.19 -19.09
CA ILE A 252 22.67 -17.50 -19.80
C ILE A 252 22.88 -17.55 -21.32
N PRO A 253 22.33 -18.56 -22.04
CA PRO A 253 22.38 -18.64 -23.50
C PRO A 253 21.39 -17.67 -24.17
N TYR A 254 21.63 -16.35 -24.08
CA TYR A 254 20.68 -15.32 -24.55
C TYR A 254 20.22 -15.47 -26.01
N HIS A 255 21.00 -16.16 -26.86
CA HIS A 255 20.64 -16.44 -28.25
C HIS A 255 19.36 -17.28 -28.42
N GLN A 256 18.90 -17.94 -27.36
CA GLN A 256 17.67 -18.75 -27.33
C GLN A 256 16.48 -18.03 -26.69
N LEU A 257 16.68 -16.85 -26.09
CA LEU A 257 15.60 -16.07 -25.52
C LEU A 257 14.62 -15.64 -26.60
N THR A 258 13.37 -16.05 -26.44
CA THR A 258 12.22 -15.62 -27.26
C THR A 258 11.44 -14.51 -26.58
N HIS A 259 11.55 -14.35 -25.25
CA HIS A 259 10.92 -13.28 -24.49
C HIS A 259 11.93 -12.60 -23.58
N LEU A 260 12.01 -11.27 -23.66
CA LEU A 260 12.79 -10.43 -22.76
C LEU A 260 11.89 -9.29 -22.25
N TYR A 261 11.71 -9.22 -20.95
CA TYR A 261 10.96 -8.17 -20.26
C TYR A 261 11.91 -7.44 -19.31
N ILE A 262 12.08 -6.14 -19.50
CA ILE A 262 12.85 -5.27 -18.60
C ILE A 262 11.92 -4.13 -18.18
N SER A 263 11.63 -4.02 -16.89
CA SER A 263 10.76 -2.97 -16.35
C SER A 263 11.40 -2.21 -15.20
N GLN A 264 10.96 -0.96 -15.02
CA GLN A 264 11.49 -0.04 -14.01
C GLN A 264 13.02 0.01 -14.12
N GLY A 265 13.51 0.14 -15.36
CA GLY A 265 14.91 0.00 -15.71
C GLY A 265 15.81 1.00 -14.97
N MET A 266 16.92 0.50 -14.44
CA MET A 266 18.04 1.33 -14.01
C MET A 266 18.62 2.12 -15.20
N PRO A 267 19.17 3.33 -15.01
CA PRO A 267 19.86 4.04 -16.07
C PRO A 267 20.98 3.17 -16.64
N PHE A 268 21.01 3.03 -17.97
CA PHE A 268 22.01 2.24 -18.68
C PHE A 268 22.70 3.00 -19.81
N ASP A 269 23.84 2.47 -20.25
CA ASP A 269 24.51 2.83 -21.50
C ASP A 269 23.83 2.13 -22.69
N LEU A 270 23.38 2.91 -23.68
CA LEU A 270 22.64 2.42 -24.84
C LEU A 270 23.47 1.51 -25.75
N LEU A 271 24.77 1.78 -25.91
CA LEU A 271 25.65 1.00 -26.78
C LEU A 271 25.88 -0.39 -26.19
N LEU A 272 26.12 -0.45 -24.88
CA LEU A 272 26.20 -1.72 -24.17
C LEU A 272 24.87 -2.48 -24.22
N PHE A 273 23.73 -1.78 -24.17
CA PHE A 273 22.41 -2.40 -24.25
C PHE A 273 22.13 -2.99 -25.64
N PHE A 274 22.48 -2.27 -26.71
CA PHE A 274 22.40 -2.80 -28.08
C PHE A 274 23.38 -3.96 -28.31
N ALA A 275 24.59 -3.90 -27.74
CA ALA A 275 25.55 -5.01 -27.78
C ALA A 275 25.04 -6.27 -27.04
N PHE A 276 24.21 -6.10 -26.01
CA PHE A 276 23.47 -7.17 -25.36
C PHE A 276 22.31 -7.69 -26.23
N LEU A 277 21.45 -6.83 -26.76
CA LEU A 277 20.32 -7.25 -27.61
C LEU A 277 20.77 -7.97 -28.89
N ARG A 278 21.93 -7.64 -29.49
CA ARG A 278 22.54 -8.41 -30.61
C ARG A 278 22.78 -9.89 -30.30
N GLN A 279 22.88 -10.25 -29.03
CA GLN A 279 23.07 -11.64 -28.58
C GLN A 279 21.72 -12.39 -28.61
N CYS A 280 20.59 -11.70 -28.59
CA CYS A 280 19.23 -12.24 -28.48
C CYS A 280 18.57 -12.46 -29.86
N ARG A 281 19.16 -13.32 -30.71
CA ARG A 281 18.71 -13.49 -32.11
C ARG A 281 17.35 -14.17 -32.30
N SER A 282 16.88 -14.90 -31.30
CA SER A 282 15.58 -15.61 -31.32
C SER A 282 14.44 -14.80 -30.69
N LEU A 283 14.67 -13.52 -30.38
CA LEU A 283 13.77 -12.70 -29.58
C LEU A 283 12.49 -12.33 -30.35
N GLU A 284 11.38 -12.98 -29.98
CA GLU A 284 10.05 -12.72 -30.54
C GLU A 284 9.33 -11.58 -29.81
N ASN A 285 9.50 -11.47 -28.48
CA ASN A 285 8.79 -10.52 -27.63
C ASN A 285 9.78 -9.72 -26.78
N LEU A 286 9.89 -8.42 -27.04
CA LEU A 286 10.70 -7.48 -26.28
C LEU A 286 9.79 -6.46 -25.57
N VAL A 287 9.85 -6.40 -24.24
CA VAL A 287 9.13 -5.42 -23.44
C VAL A 287 10.13 -4.63 -22.61
N LEU A 288 10.05 -3.30 -22.72
CA LEU A 288 10.96 -2.33 -22.12
C LEU A 288 10.13 -1.22 -21.48
N ASP A 289 9.94 -1.30 -20.17
CA ASP A 289 9.03 -0.45 -19.40
C ASP A 289 9.78 0.44 -18.39
N ASP A 290 9.50 1.74 -18.39
CA ASP A 290 10.18 2.76 -17.58
C ASP A 290 11.70 2.63 -17.54
N ILE A 291 12.27 2.63 -18.75
CA ILE A 291 13.70 2.55 -18.96
C ILE A 291 14.29 3.96 -19.09
N SER A 292 15.15 4.30 -18.14
CA SER A 292 15.97 5.51 -18.18
C SER A 292 17.34 5.23 -18.83
N ASN A 293 17.96 6.27 -19.37
CA ASN A 293 19.27 6.20 -20.04
C ASN A 293 20.17 7.32 -19.52
N LYS A 294 21.45 7.01 -19.34
CA LYS A 294 22.45 7.95 -18.83
C LYS A 294 23.44 8.33 -19.94
N GLY A 295 23.52 9.62 -20.27
CA GLY A 295 24.60 10.17 -21.09
C GLY A 295 24.38 10.23 -22.60
N ILE A 296 23.14 10.07 -23.09
CA ILE A 296 22.77 10.22 -24.52
C ILE A 296 23.34 11.50 -25.15
N GLU A 297 23.38 12.61 -24.41
CA GLU A 297 23.81 13.96 -24.86
C GLU A 297 25.20 14.02 -25.52
N LYS A 298 26.00 12.95 -25.46
CA LYS A 298 27.36 12.87 -26.01
C LYS A 298 27.55 11.88 -27.16
N LEU A 299 26.52 11.13 -27.56
CA LEU A 299 26.62 10.15 -28.65
C LEU A 299 26.42 10.83 -30.00
N SER A 300 27.44 10.78 -30.86
CA SER A 300 27.31 11.15 -32.28
C SER A 300 26.49 10.10 -33.02
N ASP A 301 25.59 10.55 -33.89
CA ASP A 301 24.67 9.68 -34.64
C ASP A 301 25.38 8.59 -35.45
N ASP A 302 26.58 8.91 -35.98
CA ASP A 302 27.40 8.03 -36.82
C ASP A 302 27.99 6.82 -36.07
N CYS A 303 28.00 6.84 -34.73
CA CYS A 303 28.69 5.84 -33.92
C CYS A 303 27.81 4.66 -33.47
N ILE A 304 26.51 4.69 -33.76
CA ILE A 304 25.54 3.69 -33.28
C ILE A 304 25.17 2.73 -34.41
N PRO A 305 25.78 1.53 -34.49
CA PRO A 305 25.44 0.57 -35.54
C PRO A 305 24.02 0.01 -35.34
N MET A 306 23.28 -0.18 -36.44
CA MET A 306 21.90 -0.69 -36.45
C MET A 306 21.76 -2.05 -35.77
N LEU A 307 20.62 -2.27 -35.11
CA LEU A 307 20.29 -3.49 -34.37
C LEU A 307 19.18 -4.26 -35.10
N GLU A 308 19.54 -5.41 -35.69
CA GLU A 308 18.59 -6.32 -36.33
C GLU A 308 18.04 -7.34 -35.31
N LEU A 309 16.71 -7.40 -35.21
CA LEU A 309 15.98 -8.41 -34.43
C LEU A 309 14.98 -9.14 -35.36
N PRO A 310 15.46 -10.08 -36.20
CA PRO A 310 14.72 -10.59 -37.36
C PRO A 310 13.49 -11.43 -36.99
N THR A 311 13.43 -11.96 -35.77
CA THR A 311 12.35 -12.79 -35.24
C THR A 311 11.31 -11.99 -34.45
N LEU A 312 11.51 -10.68 -34.28
CA LEU A 312 10.70 -9.83 -33.40
C LEU A 312 9.26 -9.67 -33.92
N ARG A 313 8.30 -10.17 -33.13
CA ARG A 313 6.85 -10.11 -33.35
C ARG A 313 6.18 -9.05 -32.50
N LEU A 314 6.71 -8.75 -31.32
CA LEU A 314 6.18 -7.74 -30.41
C LEU A 314 7.32 -6.90 -29.82
N LEU A 315 7.23 -5.58 -29.97
CA LEU A 315 8.00 -4.61 -29.20
C LEU A 315 7.04 -3.81 -28.35
N THR A 316 7.22 -3.79 -27.03
CA THR A 316 6.45 -2.92 -26.12
C THR A 316 7.39 -1.96 -25.40
N LEU A 317 7.11 -0.66 -25.47
CA LEU A 317 7.85 0.41 -24.83
C LEU A 317 6.94 1.10 -23.81
N GLY A 318 7.20 0.92 -22.52
CA GLY A 318 6.58 1.69 -21.44
C GLY A 318 7.39 2.95 -21.15
N VAL A 319 6.72 4.10 -21.18
CA VAL A 319 7.34 5.43 -21.25
C VAL A 319 6.61 6.41 -20.33
N ASN A 320 6.63 6.13 -19.03
CA ASN A 320 6.24 7.10 -18.01
C ASN A 320 7.41 8.04 -17.68
N GLN A 321 8.66 7.67 -18.01
CA GLN A 321 9.85 8.53 -17.93
C GLN A 321 10.83 8.27 -19.09
N GLY A 322 11.68 9.25 -19.40
CA GLY A 322 12.85 9.04 -20.27
C GLY A 322 12.57 8.82 -21.76
N THR A 323 11.73 9.65 -22.38
CA THR A 323 11.33 9.58 -23.82
C THR A 323 12.47 9.26 -24.79
N TRP A 324 13.64 9.86 -24.59
CA TRP A 324 14.81 9.67 -25.45
C TRP A 324 15.25 8.20 -25.54
N ALA A 325 15.21 7.42 -24.46
CA ALA A 325 15.64 6.02 -24.51
C ALA A 325 14.79 5.21 -25.50
N ALA A 326 13.47 5.43 -25.50
CA ALA A 326 12.54 4.82 -26.42
C ALA A 326 12.69 5.37 -27.86
N SER A 327 12.85 6.68 -28.05
CA SER A 327 13.06 7.28 -29.39
C SER A 327 14.34 6.77 -30.06
N TYR A 328 15.45 6.74 -29.33
CA TYR A 328 16.72 6.22 -29.84
C TYR A 328 16.60 4.73 -30.16
N LEU A 329 15.95 3.93 -29.31
CA LEU A 329 15.76 2.50 -29.60
C LEU A 329 14.95 2.29 -30.90
N LEU A 330 13.88 3.07 -31.12
CA LEU A 330 13.11 2.99 -32.36
C LEU A 330 13.87 3.48 -33.61
N ASN A 331 14.79 4.43 -33.47
CA ASN A 331 15.62 4.91 -34.58
C ASN A 331 16.70 3.90 -35.01
N TYR A 332 17.22 3.10 -34.08
CA TYR A 332 18.36 2.20 -34.33
C TYR A 332 18.00 0.70 -34.42
N VAL A 333 16.78 0.30 -34.03
CA VAL A 333 16.29 -1.08 -34.23
C VAL A 333 15.63 -1.23 -35.61
N ILE A 334 16.11 -2.18 -36.40
CA ILE A 334 15.46 -2.58 -37.66
C ILE A 334 14.28 -3.50 -37.31
N LEU A 335 13.08 -2.92 -37.38
CA LEU A 335 11.82 -3.59 -37.04
C LEU A 335 11.29 -4.46 -38.20
N PRO A 336 11.00 -5.75 -37.98
CA PRO A 336 10.44 -6.62 -39.02
C PRO A 336 9.08 -6.15 -39.56
N PRO A 337 8.73 -6.45 -40.84
CA PRO A 337 7.43 -6.10 -41.43
C PRO A 337 6.20 -6.67 -40.71
N SER A 338 6.39 -7.70 -39.89
CA SER A 338 5.35 -8.40 -39.11
C SER A 338 5.32 -8.01 -37.62
N VAL A 339 6.06 -6.96 -37.21
CA VAL A 339 6.09 -6.57 -35.80
C VAL A 339 4.77 -5.89 -35.39
N THR A 340 4.38 -6.11 -34.15
CA THR A 340 3.44 -5.26 -33.42
C THR A 340 4.23 -4.34 -32.50
N LEU A 341 4.11 -3.03 -32.68
CA LEU A 341 4.74 -2.02 -31.81
C LEU A 341 3.71 -1.50 -30.80
N ARG A 342 3.98 -1.60 -29.51
CA ARG A 342 3.19 -0.98 -28.44
C ARG A 342 4.04 0.10 -27.78
N ILE A 343 3.49 1.29 -27.60
CA ILE A 343 4.09 2.38 -26.83
C ILE A 343 3.04 2.82 -25.81
N ILE A 344 3.34 2.68 -24.53
CA ILE A 344 2.40 2.84 -23.42
C ILE A 344 2.98 3.86 -22.44
N GLY A 345 2.15 4.66 -21.80
CA GLY A 345 2.55 5.58 -20.72
C GLY A 345 2.43 7.05 -21.07
N VAL A 346 2.72 7.90 -20.09
CA VAL A 346 2.42 9.35 -20.12
C VAL A 346 3.02 10.03 -21.37
N PHE A 347 4.27 9.71 -21.69
CA PHE A 347 5.01 10.36 -22.79
C PHE A 347 5.06 9.51 -24.07
N ALA A 348 4.16 8.53 -24.25
CA ALA A 348 4.14 7.64 -25.41
C ALA A 348 4.09 8.37 -26.77
N ILE A 349 3.43 9.53 -26.83
CA ILE A 349 3.33 10.36 -28.03
C ILE A 349 4.65 11.10 -28.31
N ASP A 350 5.35 11.55 -27.28
CA ASP A 350 6.59 12.32 -27.42
C ASP A 350 7.73 11.49 -28.02
N VAL A 351 7.73 10.18 -27.77
CA VAL A 351 8.68 9.23 -28.35
C VAL A 351 8.68 9.26 -29.88
N LEU A 352 7.52 9.52 -30.48
CA LEU A 352 7.31 9.54 -31.93
C LEU A 352 7.53 10.93 -32.55
N LYS A 353 7.88 11.96 -31.77
CA LYS A 353 8.13 13.32 -32.28
C LYS A 353 9.39 13.42 -33.15
N ASP A 354 10.40 12.55 -32.94
CA ASP A 354 11.66 12.59 -33.69
C ASP A 354 11.40 12.50 -35.21
N LYS A 355 12.01 13.41 -35.98
CA LYS A 355 11.87 13.52 -37.44
C LYS A 355 12.46 12.33 -38.21
N ARG A 356 13.36 11.56 -37.61
CA ARG A 356 14.11 10.46 -38.25
C ARG A 356 13.33 9.14 -38.26
N LEU A 357 12.34 8.99 -37.39
CA LEU A 357 11.63 7.74 -37.22
C LEU A 357 10.88 7.32 -38.50
N HIS A 358 11.23 6.13 -39.02
CA HIS A 358 10.60 5.52 -40.19
C HIS A 358 10.18 4.08 -39.85
N LEU A 359 8.86 3.82 -39.82
CA LEU A 359 8.30 2.52 -39.44
C LEU A 359 7.75 1.79 -40.70
N PRO A 360 8.56 0.96 -41.40
CA PRO A 360 8.18 0.41 -42.71
C PRO A 360 6.98 -0.54 -42.65
N PHE A 361 6.72 -1.20 -41.52
CA PHE A 361 5.58 -2.10 -41.35
C PHE A 361 4.22 -1.37 -41.39
N THR A 362 4.20 -0.05 -41.21
CA THR A 362 2.98 0.77 -41.21
C THR A 362 2.36 0.92 -42.60
N ASP A 363 3.13 0.76 -43.69
CA ASP A 363 2.63 0.80 -45.07
C ASP A 363 1.56 -0.27 -45.36
N THR A 364 1.48 -1.31 -44.53
CA THR A 364 0.47 -2.38 -44.65
C THR A 364 -0.85 -2.09 -43.93
N PHE A 365 -0.94 -0.98 -43.18
CA PHE A 365 -2.11 -0.70 -42.34
C PHE A 365 -3.34 -0.30 -43.15
N ASP A 366 -4.44 -1.02 -42.92
CA ASP A 366 -5.74 -0.75 -43.58
C ASP A 366 -6.82 -0.25 -42.60
N THR A 367 -6.55 -0.34 -41.29
CA THR A 367 -7.48 -0.03 -40.21
C THR A 367 -6.82 0.82 -39.13
N LEU A 368 -7.54 1.86 -38.69
CA LEU A 368 -7.22 2.75 -37.58
C LEU A 368 -8.39 2.72 -36.58
N ILE A 369 -8.08 2.58 -35.30
CA ILE A 369 -9.02 2.78 -34.18
C ILE A 369 -8.44 3.87 -33.28
N LEU A 370 -9.25 4.87 -32.95
CA LEU A 370 -8.93 5.93 -31.99
C LEU A 370 -9.88 5.82 -30.82
N GLU A 371 -9.36 5.67 -29.61
CA GLU A 371 -10.13 5.83 -28.37
C GLU A 371 -9.63 7.06 -27.62
N CYS A 372 -10.50 8.06 -27.45
CA CYS A 372 -10.19 9.33 -26.80
C CYS A 372 -11.16 9.56 -25.64
N THR A 373 -10.73 9.15 -24.44
CA THR A 373 -11.47 9.42 -23.20
C THR A 373 -10.94 10.68 -22.51
N SER A 374 -11.61 11.11 -21.46
CA SER A 374 -11.11 12.19 -20.57
C SER A 374 -9.91 11.77 -19.70
N VAL A 375 -9.44 10.52 -19.81
CA VAL A 375 -8.40 9.93 -18.94
C VAL A 375 -7.20 9.40 -19.75
N TYR A 376 -7.45 8.88 -20.95
CA TYR A 376 -6.43 8.29 -21.82
C TYR A 376 -6.75 8.50 -23.31
N THR A 377 -5.71 8.44 -24.13
CA THR A 377 -5.81 8.34 -25.59
C THR A 377 -5.12 7.07 -26.05
N ALA A 378 -5.87 6.17 -26.69
CA ALA A 378 -5.34 4.96 -27.31
C ALA A 378 -5.51 5.03 -28.84
N ILE A 379 -4.41 4.99 -29.57
CA ILE A 379 -4.37 4.89 -31.03
C ILE A 379 -3.96 3.47 -31.37
N GLN A 380 -4.79 2.76 -32.13
CA GLN A 380 -4.45 1.46 -32.69
C GLN A 380 -4.47 1.55 -34.21
N ALA A 381 -3.46 1.05 -34.90
CA ALA A 381 -3.57 0.78 -36.33
C ALA A 381 -3.03 -0.62 -36.64
N ALA A 382 -3.60 -1.29 -37.63
CA ALA A 382 -3.17 -2.63 -38.02
C ALA A 382 -3.27 -2.88 -39.52
N GLY A 383 -2.38 -3.75 -39.98
CA GLY A 383 -2.45 -4.43 -41.27
C GLY A 383 -2.73 -5.93 -41.07
N PRO A 384 -2.57 -6.75 -42.12
CA PRO A 384 -2.86 -8.20 -42.04
C PRO A 384 -1.97 -8.99 -41.07
N SER A 385 -0.77 -8.49 -40.75
CA SER A 385 0.24 -9.22 -39.98
C SER A 385 1.11 -8.33 -39.07
N SER A 386 0.71 -7.08 -38.86
CA SER A 386 1.47 -6.07 -38.11
C SER A 386 0.53 -5.05 -37.49
N GLY A 387 1.01 -4.33 -36.49
CA GLY A 387 0.19 -3.31 -35.84
C GLY A 387 0.97 -2.31 -35.00
N ILE A 388 0.29 -1.25 -34.60
CA ILE A 388 0.78 -0.28 -33.63
C ILE A 388 -0.31 0.00 -32.59
N LEU A 389 0.08 0.10 -31.32
CA LEU A 389 -0.71 0.64 -30.22
C LEU A 389 0.09 1.79 -29.59
N ILE A 390 -0.48 2.99 -29.55
CA ILE A 390 0.04 4.12 -28.77
C ILE A 390 -0.99 4.41 -27.69
N HIS A 391 -0.70 4.04 -26.44
CA HIS A 391 -1.59 4.21 -25.31
C HIS A 391 -1.03 5.25 -24.34
N SER A 392 -1.43 6.51 -24.54
CA SER A 392 -1.08 7.60 -23.64
C SER A 392 -2.06 7.62 -22.46
N VAL A 393 -1.59 7.12 -21.32
CA VAL A 393 -2.31 7.11 -20.05
C VAL A 393 -1.90 8.35 -19.25
N GLY A 394 -2.83 8.97 -18.51
CA GLY A 394 -2.48 10.08 -17.63
C GLY A 394 -2.49 11.46 -18.31
N MET A 395 -3.21 11.60 -19.43
CA MET A 395 -3.59 12.90 -20.02
C MET A 395 -4.65 13.62 -19.16
N ARG A 396 -4.37 13.80 -17.87
CA ARG A 396 -5.05 14.74 -16.98
C ARG A 396 -4.36 16.12 -16.94
N TYR A 397 -3.40 16.36 -17.84
CA TYR A 397 -3.11 17.72 -18.26
C TYR A 397 -4.41 18.38 -18.73
N HIS A 398 -4.68 19.59 -18.25
CA HIS A 398 -5.93 20.31 -18.51
C HIS A 398 -6.35 20.25 -19.98
N TRP A 399 -7.67 20.19 -20.23
CA TRP A 399 -8.24 20.30 -21.58
C TRP A 399 -7.80 21.58 -22.32
N ALA A 400 -7.23 22.57 -21.63
CA ALA A 400 -6.54 23.71 -22.23
C ALA A 400 -5.37 23.33 -23.16
N ASN A 401 -4.59 22.29 -22.82
CA ASN A 401 -3.44 21.85 -23.63
C ASN A 401 -3.82 20.90 -24.76
N VAL A 402 -5.08 20.44 -24.83
CA VAL A 402 -5.56 19.50 -25.86
C VAL A 402 -5.34 20.02 -27.27
N ARG A 403 -5.26 21.34 -27.48
CA ARG A 403 -4.92 21.92 -28.79
C ARG A 403 -3.45 21.66 -29.18
N GLU A 404 -2.52 21.84 -28.26
CA GLU A 404 -1.08 21.60 -28.46
C GLU A 404 -0.78 20.10 -28.54
N THR A 405 -1.39 19.30 -27.67
CA THR A 405 -1.34 17.84 -27.73
C THR A 405 -1.99 17.32 -29.02
N GLY A 406 -3.10 17.92 -29.47
CA GLY A 406 -3.82 17.53 -30.68
C GLY A 406 -3.04 17.84 -31.95
N GLU A 407 -2.39 19.01 -32.03
CA GLU A 407 -1.49 19.36 -33.13
C GLU A 407 -0.23 18.48 -33.14
N THR A 408 0.37 18.25 -31.96
CA THR A 408 1.44 17.27 -31.78
C THR A 408 1.03 15.89 -32.32
N LEU A 409 -0.17 15.42 -31.93
CA LEU A 409 -0.64 14.10 -32.27
C LEU A 409 -0.99 13.99 -33.76
N ARG A 410 -1.57 15.03 -34.37
CA ARG A 410 -1.76 15.13 -35.82
C ARG A 410 -0.42 15.02 -36.56
N ASN A 411 0.60 15.76 -36.10
CA ASN A 411 1.94 15.75 -36.68
C ASN A 411 2.68 14.41 -36.50
N VAL A 412 2.42 13.70 -35.41
CA VAL A 412 2.90 12.32 -35.21
C VAL A 412 2.16 11.36 -36.14
N LEU A 413 0.82 11.37 -36.16
CA LEU A 413 0.01 10.49 -36.99
C LEU A 413 0.28 10.67 -38.48
N SER A 414 0.41 11.91 -38.97
CA SER A 414 0.68 12.19 -40.39
C SER A 414 2.06 11.70 -40.86
N ARG A 415 2.97 11.41 -39.93
CA ARG A 415 4.33 10.91 -40.19
C ARG A 415 4.47 9.42 -39.94
N VAL A 416 3.80 8.90 -38.91
CA VAL A 416 3.88 7.50 -38.48
C VAL A 416 2.88 6.62 -39.23
N LEU A 417 1.74 7.16 -39.67
CA LEU A 417 0.72 6.40 -40.40
C LEU A 417 0.65 6.81 -41.88
N PRO A 418 0.79 5.88 -42.84
CA PRO A 418 0.60 6.14 -44.25
C PRO A 418 -0.90 6.20 -44.57
N CYS A 419 -1.48 7.37 -44.30
CA CYS A 419 -2.91 7.65 -44.33
C CYS A 419 -3.62 7.26 -45.65
N ARG A 420 -2.88 7.17 -46.76
CA ARG A 420 -3.33 6.67 -48.08
C ARG A 420 -3.89 5.25 -48.09
N ASN A 421 -3.45 4.38 -47.17
CA ASN A 421 -3.80 2.95 -47.17
C ASN A 421 -4.92 2.60 -46.17
N ILE A 422 -5.21 3.49 -45.22
CA ILE A 422 -6.20 3.29 -44.17
C ILE A 422 -7.61 3.46 -44.75
N LYS A 423 -8.29 2.33 -44.93
CA LYS A 423 -9.64 2.25 -45.50
C LYS A 423 -10.72 2.33 -44.41
N ARG A 424 -10.41 1.81 -43.22
CA ARG A 424 -11.36 1.71 -42.09
C ARG A 424 -10.86 2.57 -40.94
N VAL A 425 -11.66 3.54 -40.52
CA VAL A 425 -11.41 4.35 -39.33
C VAL A 425 -12.53 4.07 -38.33
N THR A 426 -12.19 3.70 -37.10
CA THR A 426 -13.12 3.64 -35.98
C THR A 426 -12.70 4.67 -34.95
N ILE A 427 -13.65 5.38 -34.39
CA ILE A 427 -13.41 6.39 -33.36
C ILE A 427 -14.38 6.10 -32.22
N ASP A 428 -13.88 5.91 -31.01
CA ASP A 428 -14.64 5.97 -29.76
C ASP A 428 -14.18 7.20 -28.99
N SER A 429 -15.06 8.16 -28.76
CA SER A 429 -14.62 9.42 -28.17
C SER A 429 -15.67 10.08 -27.30
N SER A 430 -15.19 10.63 -26.19
CA SER A 430 -15.94 11.59 -25.35
C SER A 430 -15.71 13.05 -25.78
N ALA A 431 -14.85 13.28 -26.78
CA ALA A 431 -14.34 14.58 -27.20
C ALA A 431 -14.20 14.66 -28.74
N TRP A 432 -15.33 14.65 -29.44
CA TRP A 432 -15.41 14.47 -30.90
C TRP A 432 -14.66 15.54 -31.71
N ASP A 433 -14.88 16.83 -31.43
CA ASP A 433 -14.23 17.93 -32.16
C ASP A 433 -12.70 17.85 -32.09
N VAL A 434 -12.19 17.47 -30.92
CA VAL A 434 -10.76 17.26 -30.65
C VAL A 434 -10.24 16.06 -31.43
N THR A 435 -10.97 14.95 -31.39
CA THR A 435 -10.55 13.71 -32.05
C THR A 435 -10.55 13.85 -33.57
N MET A 436 -11.52 14.59 -34.12
CA MET A 436 -11.53 14.97 -35.54
C MET A 436 -10.38 15.91 -35.90
N GLN A 437 -9.96 16.81 -35.00
CA GLN A 437 -8.79 17.67 -35.19
C GLN A 437 -7.44 16.94 -35.06
N ILE A 438 -7.39 15.77 -34.44
CA ILE A 438 -6.18 14.93 -34.33
C ILE A 438 -5.90 14.19 -35.64
N LEU A 439 -6.93 13.87 -36.44
CA LEU A 439 -6.77 13.10 -37.67
C LEU A 439 -5.99 13.87 -38.75
N PRO A 440 -5.02 13.25 -39.45
CA PRO A 440 -4.34 13.88 -40.58
C PRO A 440 -5.30 14.25 -41.72
N ASP A 441 -5.06 15.38 -42.38
CA ASP A 441 -5.86 15.84 -43.53
C ASP A 441 -5.65 14.97 -44.81
N THR A 442 -4.62 14.11 -44.81
CA THR A 442 -4.30 13.13 -45.87
C THR A 442 -5.03 11.79 -45.72
N LEU A 443 -5.91 11.65 -44.72
CA LEU A 443 -6.66 10.44 -44.44
C LEU A 443 -7.99 10.43 -45.23
N LEU A 444 -8.16 9.45 -46.12
CA LEU A 444 -9.34 9.31 -46.97
C LEU A 444 -9.98 7.91 -46.76
N PRO A 445 -10.69 7.70 -45.63
CA PRO A 445 -11.25 6.40 -45.30
C PRO A 445 -12.48 6.10 -46.15
N THR A 446 -12.60 4.87 -46.63
CA THR A 446 -13.81 4.40 -47.31
C THR A 446 -14.92 4.03 -46.34
N THR A 447 -14.56 3.68 -45.10
CA THR A 447 -15.48 3.34 -44.01
C THR A 447 -15.10 4.08 -42.72
N LEU A 448 -16.07 4.78 -42.13
CA LEU A 448 -15.93 5.49 -40.87
C LEU A 448 -16.94 4.94 -39.86
N ARG A 449 -16.45 4.51 -38.70
CA ARG A 449 -17.25 4.07 -37.56
C ARG A 449 -17.09 5.06 -36.42
N LEU A 450 -18.19 5.62 -35.95
CA LEU A 450 -18.25 6.48 -34.78
C LEU A 450 -18.94 5.67 -33.67
N VAL A 451 -18.32 5.60 -32.50
CA VAL A 451 -18.72 4.77 -31.37
C VAL A 451 -18.81 5.66 -30.14
N ASP A 452 -19.90 5.57 -29.39
CA ASP A 452 -20.22 6.47 -28.29
C ASP A 452 -20.56 5.65 -27.03
N ARG A 453 -19.51 5.17 -26.35
CA ARG A 453 -19.62 4.37 -25.11
C ARG A 453 -19.56 5.20 -23.83
N HIS A 454 -18.95 6.37 -23.88
CA HIS A 454 -18.40 7.04 -22.69
C HIS A 454 -19.34 8.08 -22.06
N ILE A 455 -20.65 7.90 -22.20
CA ILE A 455 -21.65 8.74 -21.55
C ILE A 455 -21.91 8.23 -20.14
N GLN A 456 -21.07 8.68 -19.20
CA GLN A 456 -21.60 8.88 -17.85
C GLN A 456 -22.73 9.92 -17.96
N PRO A 457 -23.91 9.69 -17.37
CA PRO A 457 -24.97 10.69 -17.36
C PRO A 457 -24.46 11.95 -16.66
N ARG A 458 -24.16 13.00 -17.44
CA ARG A 458 -23.82 14.31 -16.89
C ARG A 458 -25.06 14.82 -16.16
N ASN A 459 -24.99 14.83 -14.84
CA ASN A 459 -26.04 15.35 -13.96
C ASN A 459 -26.19 16.87 -14.15
N GLY A 460 -26.93 17.29 -15.19
CA GLY A 460 -27.21 18.70 -15.46
C GLY A 460 -27.47 19.07 -16.92
N GLY A 461 -28.64 18.70 -17.46
CA GLY A 461 -29.41 19.46 -18.48
C GLY A 461 -28.83 19.75 -19.88
N GLN A 462 -27.52 19.69 -20.12
CA GLN A 462 -26.89 20.03 -21.40
C GLN A 462 -26.55 18.78 -22.21
N GLN A 463 -27.51 18.33 -23.00
CA GLN A 463 -27.39 17.19 -23.94
C GLN A 463 -27.08 17.63 -25.39
N GLU A 464 -26.73 18.90 -25.61
CA GLU A 464 -26.80 19.55 -26.93
C GLU A 464 -25.71 19.15 -27.97
N HIS A 465 -24.67 18.40 -27.59
CA HIS A 465 -23.50 18.14 -28.46
C HIS A 465 -23.55 16.86 -29.32
N LEU A 466 -24.58 16.02 -29.18
CA LEU A 466 -24.69 14.79 -30.00
C LEU A 466 -24.88 15.03 -31.53
N PRO A 467 -25.61 16.07 -32.01
CA PRO A 467 -25.89 16.24 -33.44
C PRO A 467 -24.67 16.51 -34.33
N ASP A 468 -23.60 17.09 -33.79
CA ASP A 468 -22.45 17.55 -34.57
C ASP A 468 -21.49 16.41 -34.97
N MET A 469 -21.63 15.23 -34.36
CA MET A 469 -20.71 14.11 -34.52
C MET A 469 -20.68 13.55 -35.96
N PRO A 470 -21.81 13.20 -36.62
CA PRO A 470 -21.78 12.66 -37.98
C PRO A 470 -21.49 13.76 -39.01
N GLU A 471 -22.00 14.98 -38.80
CA GLU A 471 -21.70 16.12 -39.67
C GLU A 471 -20.20 16.45 -39.70
N SER A 472 -19.51 16.42 -38.56
CA SER A 472 -18.06 16.65 -38.49
C SER A 472 -17.26 15.61 -39.25
N GLY A 473 -17.70 14.34 -39.23
CA GLY A 473 -17.14 13.28 -40.07
C GLY A 473 -17.37 13.54 -41.57
N LEU A 474 -18.60 13.83 -41.97
CA LEU A 474 -18.97 14.05 -43.37
C LEU A 474 -18.35 15.32 -43.98
N ARG A 475 -18.20 16.40 -43.19
CA ARG A 475 -17.50 17.63 -43.60
C ARG A 475 -16.00 17.40 -43.81
N ARG A 476 -15.38 16.46 -43.07
CA ARG A 476 -13.95 16.15 -43.17
C ARG A 476 -13.64 15.14 -44.29
N PHE A 477 -14.49 14.13 -44.48
CA PHE A 477 -14.24 13.01 -45.39
C PHE A 477 -15.22 12.99 -46.57
N LEU A 478 -14.99 13.87 -47.55
CA LEU A 478 -15.86 14.04 -48.72
C LEU A 478 -15.94 12.81 -49.64
N GLU A 479 -15.03 11.84 -49.53
CA GLU A 479 -15.00 10.60 -50.32
C GLU A 479 -15.56 9.38 -49.55
N LEU A 480 -16.10 9.58 -48.35
CA LEU A 480 -16.59 8.50 -47.49
C LEU A 480 -17.72 7.70 -48.16
N ALA A 481 -17.60 6.37 -48.18
CA ALA A 481 -18.58 5.49 -48.83
C ALA A 481 -19.55 4.79 -47.85
N ASP A 482 -19.08 4.51 -46.62
CA ASP A 482 -19.86 3.86 -45.56
C ASP A 482 -19.63 4.58 -44.22
N LEU A 483 -20.70 5.13 -43.64
CA LEU A 483 -20.71 5.75 -42.31
C LEU A 483 -21.53 4.88 -41.35
N GLN A 484 -20.95 4.47 -40.23
CA GLN A 484 -21.63 3.70 -39.19
C GLN A 484 -21.53 4.46 -37.87
N VAL A 485 -22.66 4.69 -37.19
CA VAL A 485 -22.70 5.39 -35.90
C VAL A 485 -23.31 4.46 -34.86
N TRP A 486 -22.63 4.26 -33.73
CA TRP A 486 -23.03 3.40 -32.63
C TRP A 486 -23.18 4.24 -31.37
N SER A 487 -24.40 4.40 -30.84
CA SER A 487 -24.64 5.16 -29.60
C SER A 487 -25.71 4.49 -28.73
N THR A 488 -25.62 4.76 -27.43
CA THR A 488 -26.63 4.41 -26.41
C THR A 488 -27.73 5.48 -26.29
N ASN A 489 -27.51 6.65 -26.88
CA ASN A 489 -28.51 7.72 -26.96
C ASN A 489 -29.27 7.63 -28.30
N VAL A 490 -30.58 7.86 -28.25
CA VAL A 490 -31.40 8.05 -29.45
C VAL A 490 -31.08 9.45 -30.00
N PRO A 491 -30.52 9.60 -31.21
CA PRO A 491 -30.25 10.92 -31.76
C PRO A 491 -31.56 11.54 -32.24
N LEU A 492 -32.13 12.43 -31.43
CA LEU A 492 -33.36 13.14 -31.73
C LEU A 492 -33.18 14.18 -32.84
N GLY A 493 -33.29 13.72 -34.09
CA GLY A 493 -34.13 14.41 -35.08
C GLY A 493 -33.62 15.70 -35.70
N ARG A 494 -32.30 15.91 -35.88
CA ARG A 494 -31.81 16.86 -36.89
C ARG A 494 -31.39 16.11 -38.16
N PRO A 495 -32.04 16.33 -39.31
CA PRO A 495 -31.55 15.78 -40.58
C PRO A 495 -30.19 16.40 -40.92
N LEU A 496 -29.28 15.59 -41.47
CA LEU A 496 -27.96 16.05 -41.89
C LEU A 496 -28.09 17.18 -42.92
N SER A 497 -27.48 18.34 -42.62
CA SER A 497 -27.61 19.55 -43.43
C SER A 497 -27.05 19.41 -44.85
N SER A 498 -26.10 18.49 -45.06
CA SER A 498 -25.67 18.03 -46.38
C SER A 498 -25.10 16.60 -46.31
N VAL A 499 -25.52 15.74 -47.25
CA VAL A 499 -24.95 14.40 -47.42
C VAL A 499 -24.05 14.40 -48.66
N PRO A 500 -22.76 14.01 -48.57
CA PRO A 500 -21.88 13.88 -49.73
C PRO A 500 -22.40 12.83 -50.72
N GLY A 501 -22.33 13.13 -52.02
CA GLY A 501 -22.76 12.19 -53.08
C GLY A 501 -21.91 10.91 -53.21
N SER A 502 -20.80 10.81 -52.47
CA SER A 502 -19.97 9.62 -52.31
C SER A 502 -20.55 8.60 -51.32
N LEU A 503 -21.39 9.04 -50.39
CA LEU A 503 -21.90 8.21 -49.29
C LEU A 503 -22.95 7.23 -49.81
N LYS A 504 -22.57 5.95 -49.90
CA LYS A 504 -23.44 4.88 -50.40
C LYS A 504 -24.23 4.20 -49.29
N LYS A 505 -23.73 4.26 -48.05
CA LYS A 505 -24.35 3.66 -46.87
C LYS A 505 -24.17 4.57 -45.67
N TYR A 506 -25.26 4.81 -44.96
CA TYR A 506 -25.25 5.40 -43.62
C TYR A 506 -26.07 4.47 -42.71
N THR A 507 -25.47 3.95 -41.64
CA THR A 507 -26.12 3.04 -40.70
C THR A 507 -26.03 3.56 -39.27
N LEU A 508 -27.17 3.69 -38.59
CA LEU A 508 -27.24 4.00 -37.17
C LEU A 508 -27.55 2.74 -36.36
N TYR A 509 -26.63 2.37 -35.49
CA TYR A 509 -26.77 1.32 -34.50
C TYR A 509 -27.15 1.92 -33.14
N TYR A 510 -28.36 1.65 -32.69
CA TYR A 510 -28.79 1.98 -31.33
C TYR A 510 -28.50 0.80 -30.41
N VAL A 511 -27.67 1.01 -29.39
CA VAL A 511 -27.27 -0.04 -28.43
C VAL A 511 -28.14 0.05 -27.19
N HIS A 512 -28.93 -1.01 -26.93
CA HIS A 512 -29.86 -1.02 -25.80
C HIS A 512 -29.13 -1.16 -24.45
N PRO A 513 -29.35 -0.26 -23.47
CA PRO A 513 -28.86 -0.46 -22.10
C PRO A 513 -29.50 -1.70 -21.48
N ALA A 514 -28.75 -2.48 -20.69
CA ALA A 514 -29.26 -3.73 -20.11
C ALA A 514 -30.45 -3.53 -19.13
N ASP A 515 -30.54 -2.35 -18.52
CA ASP A 515 -31.49 -2.03 -17.45
C ASP A 515 -32.62 -1.06 -17.86
N SER A 516 -32.74 -0.70 -19.14
CA SER A 516 -33.82 0.18 -19.62
C SER A 516 -35.10 -0.59 -19.89
N GLU A 517 -36.26 -0.03 -19.54
CA GLU A 517 -37.52 -0.47 -20.14
C GLU A 517 -37.48 -0.21 -21.66
N ALA A 518 -38.06 -1.13 -22.45
CA ALA A 518 -37.96 -1.11 -23.89
C ALA A 518 -38.68 0.10 -24.50
N LEU A 519 -37.91 1.04 -25.04
CA LEU A 519 -38.44 2.15 -25.84
C LEU A 519 -39.01 1.60 -27.16
N ASP A 520 -40.23 2.03 -27.50
CA ASP A 520 -40.93 1.64 -28.72
C ASP A 520 -40.16 2.16 -29.96
N PRO A 521 -39.54 1.28 -30.77
CA PRO A 521 -38.64 1.69 -31.85
C PRO A 521 -39.36 2.43 -32.98
N GLU A 522 -40.67 2.22 -33.17
CA GLU A 522 -41.44 2.90 -34.22
C GLU A 522 -41.65 4.39 -33.92
N ARG A 523 -41.63 4.79 -32.63
CA ARG A 523 -41.80 6.19 -32.22
C ARG A 523 -40.57 7.07 -32.41
N CYS A 524 -39.38 6.48 -32.57
CA CYS A 524 -38.12 7.23 -32.64
C CYS A 524 -37.69 7.62 -34.06
N VAL A 525 -38.32 7.07 -35.11
CA VAL A 525 -37.88 7.21 -36.52
C VAL A 525 -38.81 8.09 -37.38
N MET A 526 -40.01 8.41 -36.86
CA MET A 526 -40.99 9.27 -37.52
C MET A 526 -40.71 10.76 -37.23
N ASP A 527 -40.86 11.61 -38.26
CA ASP A 527 -40.99 13.05 -38.05
C ASP A 527 -42.33 13.41 -37.37
N SER A 528 -42.56 14.70 -37.08
CA SER A 528 -43.83 15.17 -36.51
C SER A 528 -45.07 14.92 -37.39
N ASN A 529 -44.87 14.43 -38.63
CA ASN A 529 -45.91 14.18 -39.63
C ASN A 529 -46.07 12.67 -39.93
N GLY A 530 -45.39 11.78 -39.19
CA GLY A 530 -45.50 10.32 -39.39
C GLY A 530 -44.80 9.79 -40.64
N SER A 531 -43.80 10.52 -41.16
CA SER A 531 -42.97 10.07 -42.28
C SER A 531 -41.56 9.68 -41.78
N PRO A 532 -40.92 8.63 -42.34
CA PRO A 532 -39.54 8.29 -42.01
C PRO A 532 -38.62 9.44 -42.45
N SER A 533 -38.01 10.15 -41.49
CA SER A 533 -37.56 11.53 -41.73
C SER A 533 -36.30 11.67 -42.59
N ILE A 534 -35.62 10.57 -42.95
CA ILE A 534 -34.40 10.58 -43.76
C ILE A 534 -34.39 9.36 -44.71
N SER A 535 -34.56 9.59 -46.01
CA SER A 535 -34.41 8.55 -47.03
C SER A 535 -32.93 8.19 -47.22
N GLY A 536 -32.56 6.92 -47.04
CA GLY A 536 -31.20 6.41 -47.28
C GLY A 536 -30.35 6.14 -46.02
N VAL A 537 -30.97 6.06 -44.84
CA VAL A 537 -30.31 5.66 -43.59
C VAL A 537 -30.84 4.31 -43.13
N ASP A 538 -29.95 3.35 -42.95
CA ASP A 538 -30.26 2.06 -42.34
C ASP A 538 -30.27 2.21 -40.81
N PHE A 539 -31.41 2.03 -40.17
CA PHE A 539 -31.49 1.98 -38.69
C PHE A 539 -31.41 0.51 -38.23
N SER A 540 -30.70 0.26 -37.12
CA SER A 540 -30.53 -1.08 -36.56
C SER A 540 -30.46 -1.04 -35.04
N PHE A 541 -31.28 -1.83 -34.38
CA PHE A 541 -31.27 -2.01 -32.93
C PHE A 541 -30.41 -3.22 -32.59
N VAL A 542 -29.52 -3.08 -31.60
CA VAL A 542 -28.53 -4.10 -31.26
C VAL A 542 -28.34 -4.23 -29.75
N ASP A 543 -28.14 -5.47 -29.29
CA ASP A 543 -27.90 -5.76 -27.88
C ASP A 543 -26.53 -5.24 -27.43
N ASN A 544 -26.38 -5.01 -26.12
CA ASN A 544 -25.12 -4.56 -25.51
C ASN A 544 -23.94 -5.54 -25.75
N ALA A 545 -24.19 -6.81 -26.07
CA ALA A 545 -23.16 -7.77 -26.47
C ALA A 545 -22.61 -7.56 -27.91
N SER A 546 -23.28 -6.72 -28.72
CA SER A 546 -22.99 -6.52 -30.14
C SER A 546 -22.13 -5.29 -30.45
N TRP A 547 -21.59 -4.59 -29.43
CA TRP A 547 -20.65 -3.49 -29.67
C TRP A 547 -19.52 -3.94 -30.62
N PRO A 548 -19.08 -3.08 -31.56
CA PRO A 548 -17.88 -3.35 -32.34
C PRO A 548 -16.70 -3.57 -31.40
N LYS A 549 -16.07 -4.75 -31.48
CA LYS A 549 -14.83 -5.02 -30.74
C LYS A 549 -13.79 -3.99 -31.19
N LEU A 550 -13.34 -3.14 -30.26
CA LEU A 550 -12.34 -2.09 -30.53
C LEU A 550 -10.91 -2.63 -30.41
N ASP A 551 -10.76 -3.95 -30.34
CA ASP A 551 -9.49 -4.63 -30.20
C ASP A 551 -9.09 -5.16 -31.57
N LEU A 552 -8.04 -4.57 -32.15
CA LEU A 552 -7.43 -5.15 -33.35
C LEU A 552 -6.71 -6.45 -32.91
N PRO A 553 -6.97 -7.61 -33.55
CA PRO A 553 -6.36 -8.87 -33.16
C PRO A 553 -4.83 -8.79 -33.11
N GLY A 554 -4.24 -9.15 -31.97
CA GLY A 554 -2.80 -9.05 -31.72
C GLY A 554 -2.30 -7.68 -31.21
N VAL A 555 -3.06 -6.60 -31.41
CA VAL A 555 -2.63 -5.24 -31.04
C VAL A 555 -2.82 -4.96 -29.55
N ARG A 556 -3.94 -5.39 -28.95
CA ARG A 556 -4.21 -5.27 -27.51
C ARG A 556 -3.76 -6.51 -26.71
N PRO A 557 -3.37 -6.34 -25.43
CA PRO A 557 -3.17 -7.46 -24.53
C PRO A 557 -4.52 -8.12 -24.15
N PRO A 558 -4.52 -9.41 -23.75
CA PRO A 558 -5.67 -10.01 -23.07
C PRO A 558 -5.98 -9.25 -21.76
N CYS A 559 -7.25 -9.22 -21.39
CA CYS A 559 -7.91 -8.16 -20.59
C CYS A 559 -7.58 -8.10 -19.08
N HIS A 560 -6.38 -8.51 -18.64
CA HIS A 560 -6.11 -8.76 -17.22
C HIS A 560 -5.48 -7.60 -16.43
N LEU A 561 -5.22 -6.43 -17.01
CA LEU A 561 -4.54 -5.37 -16.27
C LEU A 561 -5.44 -4.53 -15.31
N TYR A 562 -6.76 -4.44 -15.52
CA TYR A 562 -7.65 -3.58 -14.71
C TYR A 562 -9.14 -4.06 -14.74
N ASP A 563 -9.66 -4.76 -13.71
CA ASP A 563 -11.10 -4.72 -13.25
C ASP A 563 -11.50 -5.81 -12.21
N TRP A 564 -12.28 -5.42 -11.17
CA TRP A 564 -12.96 -6.22 -10.11
C TRP A 564 -14.07 -5.34 -9.44
N HIS A 565 -15.15 -5.75 -8.75
CA HIS A 565 -16.01 -6.98 -8.59
C HIS A 565 -17.13 -6.65 -7.53
N VAL A 566 -18.27 -7.38 -7.38
CA VAL A 566 -19.17 -7.48 -6.15
C VAL A 566 -20.47 -8.30 -6.38
N ASP A 567 -20.96 -9.03 -5.35
CA ASP A 567 -22.24 -9.82 -5.31
C ASP A 567 -22.75 -10.06 -3.83
N THR A 568 -24.06 -10.26 -3.53
CA THR A 568 -24.60 -10.50 -2.13
C THR A 568 -25.95 -11.26 -2.00
N ALA A 569 -26.33 -11.79 -0.79
CA ALA A 569 -27.46 -12.74 -0.57
C ALA A 569 -28.17 -12.73 0.85
N THR A 570 -29.19 -13.61 1.06
CA THR A 570 -29.74 -14.26 2.33
C THR A 570 -30.96 -13.68 3.13
N THR A 571 -31.78 -14.54 3.83
CA THR A 571 -32.22 -14.51 5.29
C THR A 571 -33.38 -15.51 5.75
N GLU A 572 -33.90 -15.43 7.01
CA GLU A 572 -34.33 -16.54 7.93
C GLU A 572 -35.73 -16.50 8.70
N THR A 573 -36.23 -17.70 9.10
CA THR A 573 -36.73 -18.34 10.40
C THR A 573 -37.48 -17.66 11.62
N ARG A 574 -38.31 -18.42 12.41
CA ARG A 574 -38.70 -18.20 13.86
C ARG A 574 -39.26 -19.44 14.68
N MET A 575 -39.55 -19.32 16.01
CA MET A 575 -39.61 -20.40 17.07
C MET A 575 -40.89 -20.49 17.99
N HIS A 576 -41.01 -21.49 18.92
CA HIS A 576 -41.52 -21.36 20.34
C HIS A 576 -41.37 -22.61 21.31
N GLN A 577 -40.92 -22.35 22.57
CA GLN A 577 -41.10 -22.96 23.95
C GLN A 577 -40.79 -24.46 24.40
N PRO A 578 -40.38 -24.72 25.68
CA PRO A 578 -39.78 -25.99 26.18
C PRO A 578 -40.29 -26.60 27.54
N LEU A 579 -39.71 -27.74 28.00
CA LEU A 579 -39.84 -28.37 29.35
C LEU A 579 -38.52 -29.04 29.82
N THR A 580 -38.47 -29.63 31.04
CA THR A 580 -37.26 -29.68 31.91
C THR A 580 -36.81 -31.06 32.47
N ASN A 581 -35.54 -31.48 32.25
CA ASN A 581 -34.64 -32.16 33.21
C ASN A 581 -33.17 -32.26 32.67
N ALA A 582 -32.16 -32.45 33.54
CA ALA A 582 -30.74 -32.21 33.21
C ALA A 582 -29.87 -33.46 32.91
N ASP A 583 -29.96 -34.57 33.67
CA ASP A 583 -29.16 -35.77 33.38
C ASP A 583 -29.57 -36.41 32.03
N ASP A 584 -30.87 -36.35 31.74
CA ASP A 584 -31.46 -36.74 30.47
C ASP A 584 -30.80 -36.02 29.27
N LEU A 585 -30.29 -34.79 29.43
CA LEU A 585 -29.72 -34.01 28.32
C LEU A 585 -28.40 -34.57 27.80
N ILE A 586 -27.52 -35.05 28.68
CA ILE A 586 -26.23 -35.62 28.29
C ILE A 586 -26.47 -37.00 27.64
N THR A 587 -27.32 -37.82 28.27
CA THR A 587 -27.73 -39.12 27.71
C THR A 587 -28.47 -38.95 26.37
N LEU A 588 -29.32 -37.93 26.22
CA LEU A 588 -30.00 -37.61 24.97
C LEU A 588 -29.04 -37.10 23.90
N ALA A 589 -28.04 -36.29 24.25
CA ALA A 589 -27.00 -35.85 23.31
C ALA A 589 -26.12 -37.02 22.81
N GLN A 590 -25.79 -37.96 23.70
CA GLN A 590 -25.06 -39.19 23.36
C GLN A 590 -25.94 -40.15 22.53
N THR A 591 -27.19 -40.36 22.93
CA THR A 591 -28.17 -41.16 22.18
C THR A 591 -28.44 -40.56 20.80
N PHE A 592 -28.47 -39.24 20.69
CA PHE A 592 -28.57 -38.52 19.43
C PHE A 592 -27.30 -38.70 18.57
N LEU A 593 -26.09 -38.61 19.17
CA LEU A 593 -24.84 -38.92 18.46
C LEU A 593 -24.80 -40.36 17.93
N GLU A 594 -25.30 -41.32 18.71
CA GLU A 594 -25.47 -42.71 18.27
C GLU A 594 -26.52 -42.86 17.17
N ALA A 595 -27.68 -42.22 17.31
CA ALA A 595 -28.76 -42.24 16.32
C ALA A 595 -28.32 -41.58 15.01
N LEU A 596 -27.52 -40.49 15.07
CA LEU A 596 -26.85 -39.90 13.93
C LEU A 596 -25.88 -40.88 13.29
N SER A 597 -24.96 -41.48 14.05
CA SER A 597 -23.92 -42.36 13.50
C SER A 597 -24.50 -43.61 12.83
N LYS A 598 -25.59 -44.16 13.38
CA LYS A 598 -26.33 -45.31 12.83
C LYS A 598 -27.28 -44.91 11.69
N GLY A 599 -27.95 -43.75 11.79
CA GLY A 599 -29.06 -43.34 10.92
C GLY A 599 -28.74 -42.36 9.78
N LEU A 600 -27.58 -41.68 9.78
CA LEU A 600 -27.25 -40.68 8.73
C LEU A 600 -27.31 -41.24 7.30
N ARG A 601 -27.01 -42.53 7.15
CA ARG A 601 -27.01 -43.22 5.86
C ARG A 601 -28.41 -43.49 5.30
N SER A 602 -29.45 -43.47 6.15
CA SER A 602 -30.82 -43.87 5.76
C SER A 602 -31.79 -42.71 5.52
N LEU A 603 -31.48 -41.49 5.97
CA LEU A 603 -32.23 -40.28 5.61
C LEU A 603 -32.00 -39.96 4.12
N PRO A 604 -32.98 -39.94 3.21
CA PRO A 604 -32.70 -39.70 1.79
C PRO A 604 -32.63 -38.20 1.41
N GLU A 605 -33.44 -37.36 2.03
CA GLU A 605 -33.63 -35.96 1.61
C GLU A 605 -32.57 -34.99 2.17
N PHE A 606 -32.18 -34.02 1.34
CA PHE A 606 -31.21 -32.96 1.66
C PHE A 606 -31.79 -31.91 2.65
N ASP A 607 -33.05 -31.52 2.48
CA ASP A 607 -33.71 -30.50 3.32
C ASP A 607 -33.82 -30.93 4.79
N LYS A 608 -33.99 -32.24 5.03
CA LYS A 608 -33.96 -32.85 6.37
C LYS A 608 -32.58 -32.72 7.01
N LEU A 609 -31.50 -32.78 6.23
CA LEU A 609 -30.14 -32.55 6.74
C LEU A 609 -29.82 -31.07 6.96
N GLN A 610 -30.29 -30.14 6.12
CA GLN A 610 -30.15 -28.70 6.40
C GLN A 610 -30.93 -28.29 7.66
N SER A 611 -32.13 -28.84 7.84
CA SER A 611 -32.92 -28.64 9.06
C SER A 611 -32.18 -29.17 10.29
N LEU A 612 -31.54 -30.33 10.16
CA LEU A 612 -30.71 -30.96 11.19
C LEU A 612 -29.46 -30.14 11.52
N GLU A 613 -28.77 -29.59 10.51
CA GLU A 613 -27.64 -28.66 10.68
C GLU A 613 -28.05 -27.44 11.47
N ARG A 614 -29.14 -26.76 11.05
CA ARG A 614 -29.68 -25.57 11.73
C ARG A 614 -30.02 -25.88 13.20
N ILE A 615 -30.64 -27.04 13.46
CA ILE A 615 -30.93 -27.52 14.82
C ILE A 615 -29.66 -27.68 15.65
N VAL A 616 -28.65 -28.42 15.15
CA VAL A 616 -27.42 -28.71 15.91
C VAL A 616 -26.54 -27.46 16.08
N ALA A 617 -26.47 -26.58 15.09
CA ALA A 617 -25.79 -25.29 15.18
C ALA A 617 -26.46 -24.38 16.22
N THR A 618 -27.80 -24.36 16.28
CA THR A 618 -28.56 -23.63 17.31
C THR A 618 -28.27 -24.20 18.70
N SER A 619 -28.32 -25.53 18.88
CA SER A 619 -27.95 -26.19 20.14
C SER A 619 -26.52 -25.84 20.59
N LEU A 620 -25.57 -25.81 19.66
CA LEU A 620 -24.18 -25.43 19.96
C LEU A 620 -24.05 -23.96 20.37
N ALA A 621 -24.83 -23.06 19.77
CA ALA A 621 -24.85 -21.65 20.14
C ALA A 621 -25.40 -21.44 21.56
N ILE A 622 -26.46 -22.15 21.94
CA ILE A 622 -27.04 -22.10 23.29
C ILE A 622 -26.02 -22.61 24.33
N VAL A 623 -25.46 -23.80 24.14
CA VAL A 623 -24.45 -24.36 25.08
C VAL A 623 -23.20 -23.49 25.18
N ARG A 624 -22.80 -22.81 24.09
CA ARG A 624 -21.74 -21.79 24.14
C ARG A 624 -22.15 -20.56 24.96
N SER A 625 -23.41 -20.11 24.93
CA SER A 625 -23.89 -19.03 25.79
C SER A 625 -23.76 -19.40 27.27
N SER A 626 -24.31 -20.54 27.68
CA SER A 626 -24.21 -21.02 29.05
C SER A 626 -22.74 -21.22 29.48
N THR A 627 -21.91 -21.89 28.66
CA THR A 627 -20.46 -22.04 28.93
C THR A 627 -19.76 -20.69 29.15
N ASN A 628 -20.17 -19.66 28.41
CA ASN A 628 -19.60 -18.33 28.52
C ASN A 628 -20.05 -17.65 29.83
N GLU A 629 -21.31 -17.79 30.25
CA GLU A 629 -21.83 -17.24 31.52
C GLU A 629 -21.07 -17.74 32.77
N TRP A 630 -20.55 -18.96 32.75
CA TRP A 630 -19.68 -19.50 33.80
C TRP A 630 -18.28 -18.85 33.88
N ARG A 631 -17.81 -18.18 32.82
CA ARG A 631 -16.47 -17.56 32.81
C ARG A 631 -16.43 -16.35 33.76
N PRO A 632 -15.36 -16.15 34.57
CA PRO A 632 -15.25 -14.99 35.45
C PRO A 632 -15.44 -13.64 34.74
N ILE A 633 -14.95 -13.50 33.51
CA ILE A 633 -15.11 -12.28 32.70
C ILE A 633 -16.58 -11.98 32.32
N HIS A 634 -17.45 -13.00 32.26
CA HIS A 634 -18.90 -12.82 32.07
C HIS A 634 -19.61 -12.35 33.33
N LYS A 635 -18.99 -12.45 34.51
CA LYS A 635 -19.54 -11.92 35.77
C LYS A 635 -19.24 -10.44 35.97
N LEU A 636 -18.36 -9.85 35.15
CA LEU A 636 -18.08 -8.41 35.19
C LEU A 636 -19.33 -7.59 34.86
N PRO A 637 -19.63 -6.53 35.63
CA PRO A 637 -20.73 -5.60 35.33
C PRO A 637 -20.62 -5.01 33.91
N ALA A 638 -21.75 -4.64 33.31
CA ALA A 638 -21.80 -4.12 31.95
C ALA A 638 -20.99 -2.83 31.80
N GLU A 639 -20.90 -2.04 32.86
CA GLU A 639 -20.11 -0.82 33.01
C GLU A 639 -18.61 -1.12 32.92
N ILE A 640 -18.14 -2.18 33.57
CA ILE A 640 -16.72 -2.59 33.56
C ILE A 640 -16.35 -3.13 32.18
N LEU A 641 -17.20 -3.98 31.58
CA LEU A 641 -17.01 -4.43 30.21
C LEU A 641 -17.04 -3.27 29.20
N GLY A 642 -17.95 -2.30 29.37
CA GLY A 642 -17.98 -1.09 28.57
C GLY A 642 -16.71 -0.24 28.71
N ARG A 643 -16.16 -0.09 29.92
CA ARG A 643 -14.85 0.56 30.12
C ARG A 643 -13.71 -0.20 29.45
N ILE A 644 -13.70 -1.53 29.50
CA ILE A 644 -12.73 -2.34 28.75
C ILE A 644 -12.90 -2.11 27.23
N PHE A 645 -14.13 -2.07 26.73
CA PHE A 645 -14.42 -1.81 25.31
C PHE A 645 -13.98 -0.40 24.86
N GLN A 646 -13.95 0.58 25.77
CA GLN A 646 -13.38 1.92 25.55
C GLN A 646 -11.85 1.97 25.58
N LEU A 647 -11.15 0.89 25.97
CA LEU A 647 -9.69 0.84 26.04
C LEU A 647 -9.04 -0.02 24.95
N VAL A 648 -9.83 -0.84 24.24
CA VAL A 648 -9.32 -1.73 23.17
C VAL A 648 -9.03 -1.00 21.85
N PRO A 649 -9.85 -0.05 21.35
CA PRO A 649 -9.53 0.69 20.13
C PRO A 649 -8.35 1.65 20.39
N PRO A 650 -7.23 1.58 19.62
CA PRO A 650 -6.04 2.41 19.83
C PRO A 650 -6.30 3.93 19.89
N SER A 651 -7.36 4.46 19.26
CA SER A 651 -7.67 5.90 19.29
C SER A 651 -8.15 6.46 20.63
N ASN A 652 -8.40 5.64 21.65
CA ASN A 652 -8.88 6.14 22.95
C ASN A 652 -7.78 6.72 23.85
N VAL A 653 -6.52 6.77 23.41
CA VAL A 653 -5.51 7.63 24.03
C VAL A 653 -5.97 9.09 23.82
N PRO A 654 -6.17 9.91 24.87
CA PRO A 654 -6.62 11.30 24.73
C PRO A 654 -5.51 12.23 24.20
N GLY A 655 -5.04 11.96 22.99
CA GLY A 655 -3.87 12.56 22.37
C GLY A 655 -3.44 11.74 21.16
N PHE A 656 -3.64 12.33 19.99
CA PHE A 656 -2.99 11.97 18.72
C PHE A 656 -3.50 10.76 17.95
N PHE A 657 -4.42 11.09 17.06
CA PHE A 657 -4.39 10.72 15.65
C PHE A 657 -2.92 10.74 15.09
N ARG A 658 -2.47 9.64 14.48
CA ARG A 658 -1.11 9.36 13.92
C ARG A 658 -1.13 9.54 12.40
N SER A 659 -0.04 9.93 11.76
CA SER A 659 0.03 10.23 10.31
C SER A 659 -0.70 9.22 9.37
N ASP A 660 -0.66 7.92 9.67
CA ASP A 660 -1.40 6.82 9.01
C ASP A 660 -2.87 6.63 9.51
N ASP A 661 -3.53 7.71 9.96
CA ASP A 661 -4.78 7.70 10.74
C ASP A 661 -5.93 6.89 10.15
N PHE A 662 -5.99 6.83 8.81
CA PHE A 662 -7.03 6.14 8.10
C PHE A 662 -7.05 4.64 8.43
N ASP A 663 -5.88 4.01 8.46
CA ASP A 663 -5.75 2.59 8.72
C ASP A 663 -5.78 2.29 10.23
N ALA A 664 -5.33 3.23 11.07
CA ALA A 664 -5.57 3.18 12.51
C ALA A 664 -7.08 3.19 12.83
N MET A 665 -7.86 4.04 12.18
CA MET A 665 -9.31 4.13 12.36
C MET A 665 -10.07 2.96 11.70
N LYS A 666 -9.64 2.42 10.56
CA LYS A 666 -10.12 1.11 10.07
C LYS A 666 -9.86 0.02 11.10
N SER A 667 -8.69 0.05 11.75
CA SER A 667 -8.35 -0.89 12.82
C SER A 667 -9.26 -0.72 14.04
N ASP A 668 -9.61 0.51 14.43
CA ASP A 668 -10.60 0.77 15.49
C ASP A 668 -11.98 0.20 15.15
N LEU A 669 -12.48 0.45 13.94
CA LEU A 669 -13.76 -0.07 13.47
C LEU A 669 -13.75 -1.60 13.45
N ARG A 670 -12.65 -2.20 13.00
CA ARG A 670 -12.43 -3.65 13.02
C ARG A 670 -12.36 -4.20 14.45
N ALA A 671 -11.71 -3.51 15.39
CA ALA A 671 -11.65 -3.89 16.80
C ALA A 671 -13.03 -3.84 17.46
N ARG A 672 -13.79 -2.75 17.22
CA ARG A 672 -15.18 -2.61 17.68
C ARG A 672 -16.07 -3.71 17.11
N MET A 673 -15.92 -4.03 15.83
CA MET A 673 -16.60 -5.15 15.20
C MET A 673 -16.26 -6.49 15.87
N VAL A 674 -14.98 -6.80 16.07
CA VAL A 674 -14.54 -8.04 16.74
C VAL A 674 -15.16 -8.15 18.15
N ILE A 675 -15.10 -7.10 18.97
CA ILE A 675 -15.70 -7.06 20.31
C ILE A 675 -17.21 -7.38 20.26
N SER A 676 -17.95 -6.76 19.35
CA SER A 676 -19.40 -6.98 19.18
C SER A 676 -19.78 -8.37 18.63
N HIS A 677 -18.79 -9.21 18.33
CA HIS A 677 -18.95 -10.58 17.85
C HIS A 677 -18.34 -11.64 18.79
N VAL A 678 -17.78 -11.27 19.96
CA VAL A 678 -17.20 -12.22 20.93
C VAL A 678 -18.25 -13.17 21.51
N CYS A 679 -19.37 -12.64 22.02
CA CYS A 679 -20.49 -13.42 22.56
C CYS A 679 -21.77 -12.57 22.61
N VAL A 680 -22.92 -13.20 22.90
CA VAL A 680 -24.23 -12.53 22.96
C VAL A 680 -24.24 -11.38 23.99
N ARG A 681 -23.69 -11.59 25.19
CA ARG A 681 -23.61 -10.56 26.24
C ARG A 681 -22.75 -9.37 25.81
N TRP A 682 -21.56 -9.62 25.25
CA TRP A 682 -20.66 -8.56 24.78
C TRP A 682 -21.28 -7.79 23.62
N ARG A 683 -21.96 -8.48 22.69
CA ARG A 683 -22.74 -7.87 21.62
C ARG A 683 -23.84 -6.97 22.16
N ALA A 684 -24.65 -7.45 23.12
CA ALA A 684 -25.72 -6.65 23.73
C ALA A 684 -25.16 -5.38 24.40
N ILE A 685 -24.14 -5.51 25.25
CA ILE A 685 -23.47 -4.39 25.91
C ILE A 685 -22.91 -3.40 24.88
N ALA A 686 -22.19 -3.90 23.86
CA ALA A 686 -21.62 -3.06 22.81
C ALA A 686 -22.69 -2.34 21.97
N LEU A 687 -23.84 -2.97 21.69
CA LEU A 687 -24.95 -2.37 20.95
C LEU A 687 -25.70 -1.30 21.75
N ASP A 688 -25.90 -1.50 23.05
CA ASP A 688 -26.55 -0.50 23.92
C ASP A 688 -25.64 0.67 24.30
N MET A 689 -24.33 0.46 24.24
CA MET A 689 -23.32 1.45 24.60
C MET A 689 -23.16 2.49 23.48
N ALA A 690 -23.91 3.58 23.53
CA ALA A 690 -23.87 4.64 22.50
C ALA A 690 -22.46 5.21 22.22
N THR A 691 -21.61 5.33 23.24
CA THR A 691 -20.20 5.77 23.08
C THR A 691 -19.33 4.76 22.30
N PHE A 692 -19.75 3.50 22.18
CA PHE A 692 -19.06 2.49 21.38
C PHE A 692 -19.30 2.67 19.87
N TRP A 693 -20.35 3.40 19.49
CA TRP A 693 -20.68 3.73 18.10
C TRP A 693 -20.38 5.20 17.75
N ASN A 694 -19.57 5.88 18.57
CA ASN A 694 -19.22 7.29 18.37
C ASN A 694 -18.25 7.56 17.21
N ILE A 695 -17.72 6.53 16.54
CA ILE A 695 -16.95 6.64 15.30
C ILE A 695 -17.84 6.13 14.16
N VAL A 696 -18.05 6.97 13.14
CA VAL A 696 -19.00 6.71 12.04
C VAL A 696 -18.26 6.81 10.71
N ASP A 697 -18.16 5.69 10.00
CA ASP A 697 -17.59 5.61 8.67
C ASP A 697 -18.67 5.79 7.60
N MET A 698 -18.64 6.95 6.91
CA MET A 698 -19.56 7.30 5.85
C MET A 698 -19.23 6.66 4.50
N THR A 699 -18.08 6.00 4.35
CA THR A 699 -17.74 5.28 3.09
C THR A 699 -18.54 3.99 2.91
N SER A 700 -19.17 3.49 3.98
CA SER A 700 -20.15 2.40 3.91
C SER A 700 -21.51 2.85 4.47
N PRO A 701 -22.46 3.28 3.61
CA PRO A 701 -23.75 3.81 4.05
C PRO A 701 -24.55 2.93 5.03
N PRO A 702 -24.58 1.58 4.90
CA PRO A 702 -25.26 0.72 5.88
C PRO A 702 -24.61 0.78 7.28
N TRP A 703 -23.28 0.88 7.36
CA TRP A 703 -22.55 1.02 8.61
C TRP A 703 -22.68 2.41 9.21
N ALA A 704 -22.67 3.45 8.37
CA ALA A 704 -22.97 4.82 8.80
C ALA A 704 -24.35 4.92 9.46
N LEU A 705 -25.39 4.40 8.80
CA LEU A 705 -26.76 4.37 9.35
C LEU A 705 -26.81 3.67 10.71
N ALA A 706 -26.27 2.44 10.79
CA ALA A 706 -26.25 1.68 12.04
C ALA A 706 -25.43 2.35 13.16
N GLY A 707 -24.31 3.01 12.82
CA GLY A 707 -23.50 3.77 13.76
C GLY A 707 -24.20 5.04 14.27
N LEU A 708 -24.88 5.77 13.38
CA LEU A 708 -25.65 6.97 13.72
C LEU A 708 -26.85 6.66 14.62
N GLU A 709 -27.59 5.59 14.31
CA GLU A 709 -28.70 5.11 15.13
C GLU A 709 -28.22 4.71 16.53
N ARG A 710 -27.19 3.86 16.61
CA ARG A 710 -26.69 3.32 17.89
C ARG A 710 -25.96 4.35 18.75
N SER A 711 -25.33 5.35 18.15
CA SER A 711 -24.73 6.47 18.88
C SER A 711 -25.77 7.44 19.47
N ARG A 712 -27.06 7.31 19.13
CA ARG A 712 -28.18 8.05 19.76
C ARG A 712 -27.94 9.57 19.75
N ALA A 713 -27.59 10.16 20.89
CA ALA A 713 -27.31 11.59 21.05
C ALA A 713 -25.85 11.90 21.45
N VAL A 714 -24.94 10.91 21.50
CA VAL A 714 -23.55 11.19 21.87
C VAL A 714 -22.83 11.97 20.76
N PRO A 715 -21.81 12.78 21.11
CA PRO A 715 -20.85 13.33 20.16
C PRO A 715 -20.27 12.25 19.25
N ILE A 716 -20.11 12.57 17.96
CA ILE A 716 -19.58 11.65 16.96
C ILE A 716 -18.32 12.19 16.28
N HIS A 717 -17.44 11.26 15.94
CA HIS A 717 -16.32 11.44 15.04
C HIS A 717 -16.75 10.83 13.70
N VAL A 718 -16.90 11.66 12.69
CA VAL A 718 -17.32 11.22 11.36
C VAL A 718 -16.10 11.15 10.45
N PHE A 719 -15.98 10.03 9.77
CA PHE A 719 -15.08 9.86 8.66
C PHE A 719 -15.86 9.83 7.34
N ALA A 720 -15.39 10.55 6.32
CA ALA A 720 -16.01 10.57 5.00
C ALA A 720 -14.99 10.73 3.87
N ARG A 721 -15.34 10.23 2.68
CA ARG A 721 -14.56 10.36 1.44
C ARG A 721 -15.32 11.21 0.43
N TYR A 722 -14.61 12.14 -0.20
CA TYR A 722 -15.12 12.98 -1.27
C TYR A 722 -15.26 12.20 -2.59
N PRO A 723 -16.28 12.45 -3.44
CA PRO A 723 -17.32 13.50 -3.34
C PRO A 723 -18.43 13.19 -2.33
N LEU A 724 -18.94 14.25 -1.72
CA LEU A 724 -20.06 14.17 -0.78
C LEU A 724 -21.40 14.56 -1.42
N HIS A 725 -21.41 15.36 -2.50
CA HIS A 725 -22.63 15.80 -3.18
C HIS A 725 -23.42 14.61 -3.73
N ASN A 726 -24.75 14.67 -3.69
CA ASN A 726 -25.67 13.63 -4.18
C ASN A 726 -25.45 12.21 -3.60
N THR A 727 -24.68 12.07 -2.52
CA THR A 727 -24.47 10.79 -1.83
C THR A 727 -25.38 10.67 -0.61
N VAL A 728 -25.70 9.42 -0.23
CA VAL A 728 -26.35 9.13 1.06
C VAL A 728 -25.53 9.71 2.22
N ALA A 729 -24.19 9.62 2.16
CA ALA A 729 -23.27 10.20 3.14
C ALA A 729 -23.46 11.72 3.33
N GLY A 730 -23.61 12.49 2.25
CA GLY A 730 -23.89 13.93 2.31
C GLY A 730 -25.19 14.25 3.05
N SER A 731 -26.27 13.53 2.73
CA SER A 731 -27.56 13.70 3.41
C SER A 731 -27.52 13.31 4.89
N LEU A 732 -26.76 12.25 5.23
CA LEU A 732 -26.56 11.82 6.62
C LEU A 732 -25.74 12.83 7.40
N LEU A 733 -24.61 13.30 6.85
CA LEU A 733 -23.83 14.40 7.41
C LEU A 733 -24.73 15.60 7.72
N ALA A 734 -25.52 16.05 6.73
CA ALA A 734 -26.41 17.20 6.87
C ALA A 734 -27.35 17.10 8.08
N SER A 735 -27.91 15.91 8.33
CA SER A 735 -28.80 15.66 9.47
C SER A 735 -28.11 15.64 10.85
N GLN A 736 -26.79 15.46 10.90
CA GLN A 736 -26.04 15.19 12.15
C GLN A 736 -25.06 16.30 12.55
N GLY A 737 -24.96 17.39 11.79
CA GLY A 737 -23.92 18.43 11.96
C GLY A 737 -23.70 18.94 13.40
N LEU A 738 -24.78 19.07 14.20
CA LEU A 738 -24.71 19.49 15.60
C LEU A 738 -23.97 18.51 16.54
N ARG A 739 -23.89 17.22 16.17
CA ARG A 739 -23.25 16.15 16.95
C ARG A 739 -21.78 15.91 16.55
N ILE A 740 -21.33 16.46 15.42
CA ILE A 740 -19.99 16.21 14.90
C ILE A 740 -18.97 17.00 15.73
N HIS A 741 -18.16 16.29 16.50
CA HIS A 741 -17.03 16.83 17.27
C HIS A 741 -15.69 16.58 16.56
N GLY A 742 -15.56 15.44 15.88
CA GLY A 742 -14.44 15.14 14.99
C GLY A 742 -14.92 14.96 13.56
N PHE A 743 -14.22 15.54 12.59
CA PHE A 743 -14.47 15.28 11.18
C PHE A 743 -13.16 14.96 10.47
N SER A 744 -13.09 13.81 9.82
CA SER A 744 -11.96 13.40 8.98
C SER A 744 -12.45 13.26 7.54
N LEU A 745 -11.88 14.04 6.64
CA LEU A 745 -12.27 14.13 5.24
C LEU A 745 -11.14 13.65 4.33
N GLU A 746 -11.40 12.58 3.60
CA GLU A 746 -10.53 12.05 2.56
C GLU A 746 -10.86 12.69 1.21
N ILE A 747 -9.86 13.27 0.56
CA ILE A 747 -10.00 13.88 -0.77
C ILE A 747 -9.12 13.11 -1.76
N PRO A 748 -9.73 12.27 -2.62
CA PRO A 748 -9.02 11.63 -3.73
C PRO A 748 -8.36 12.66 -4.65
N ILE A 749 -7.20 12.31 -5.21
CA ILE A 749 -6.36 13.24 -5.96
C ILE A 749 -7.09 13.96 -7.10
N GLN A 750 -8.01 13.27 -7.80
CA GLN A 750 -8.78 13.83 -8.90
C GLN A 750 -9.63 15.06 -8.55
N HIS A 751 -9.90 15.31 -7.27
CA HIS A 751 -10.81 16.36 -6.82
C HIS A 751 -10.10 17.55 -6.16
N GLN A 752 -8.80 17.43 -5.85
CA GLN A 752 -8.03 18.42 -5.07
C GLN A 752 -8.20 19.88 -5.49
N ALA A 753 -8.24 20.14 -6.81
CA ALA A 753 -8.34 21.49 -7.37
C ALA A 753 -9.76 22.07 -7.41
N THR A 754 -10.82 21.25 -7.40
CA THR A 754 -12.22 21.71 -7.55
C THR A 754 -13.00 21.75 -6.23
N VAL A 755 -12.63 20.86 -5.30
CA VAL A 755 -13.27 20.65 -3.98
C VAL A 755 -13.65 21.90 -3.19
N PRO A 756 -12.83 22.97 -3.09
CA PRO A 756 -13.06 23.95 -2.03
C PRO A 756 -14.35 24.77 -2.16
N GLY A 757 -14.87 24.98 -3.37
CA GLY A 757 -16.17 25.61 -3.56
C GLY A 757 -17.34 24.69 -3.20
N GLU A 758 -17.31 23.45 -3.72
CA GLU A 758 -18.37 22.46 -3.55
C GLU A 758 -18.59 22.06 -2.08
N LEU A 759 -17.56 22.06 -1.23
CA LEU A 759 -17.69 21.70 0.19
C LEU A 759 -18.62 22.62 0.99
N VAL A 760 -18.67 23.91 0.66
CA VAL A 760 -19.52 24.88 1.39
C VAL A 760 -21.01 24.57 1.23
N GLU A 761 -21.39 24.05 0.06
CA GLU A 761 -22.78 23.72 -0.28
C GLU A 761 -23.22 22.38 0.31
N VAL A 762 -22.28 21.46 0.55
CA VAL A 762 -22.57 20.08 0.98
C VAL A 762 -22.36 19.85 2.48
N LEU A 763 -21.38 20.51 3.11
CA LEU A 763 -21.11 20.32 4.53
C LEU A 763 -22.09 21.10 5.41
N PRO A 764 -22.70 20.49 6.44
CA PRO A 764 -23.57 21.20 7.36
C PRO A 764 -22.82 22.22 8.22
N PRO A 765 -23.55 23.12 8.89
CA PRO A 765 -23.06 23.80 10.08
C PRO A 765 -22.63 22.77 11.15
N VAL A 766 -21.35 22.80 11.51
CA VAL A 766 -20.74 21.92 12.54
C VAL A 766 -20.23 22.76 13.73
N PRO A 767 -21.12 23.41 14.50
CA PRO A 767 -20.72 24.37 15.54
C PRO A 767 -19.98 23.73 16.73
N ASN A 768 -20.07 22.42 16.89
CA ASN A 768 -19.38 21.65 17.94
C ASN A 768 -18.10 20.96 17.46
N LEU A 769 -17.63 21.25 16.23
CA LEU A 769 -16.41 20.65 15.71
C LEU A 769 -15.18 21.10 16.52
N GLU A 770 -14.54 20.15 17.19
CA GLU A 770 -13.34 20.35 18.00
C GLU A 770 -12.07 19.86 17.29
N CYS A 771 -12.20 18.92 16.35
CA CYS A 771 -11.10 18.35 15.57
C CYS A 771 -11.46 18.19 14.09
N LEU A 772 -10.59 18.68 13.20
CA LEU A 772 -10.70 18.52 11.75
C LEU A 772 -9.42 17.87 11.21
N CYS A 773 -9.57 16.76 10.48
CA CYS A 773 -8.53 16.16 9.67
C CYS A 773 -8.91 16.24 8.19
N ILE A 774 -7.98 16.65 7.33
CA ILE A 774 -8.14 16.60 5.87
C ILE A 774 -6.93 15.87 5.30
N THR A 775 -7.19 14.74 4.64
CA THR A 775 -6.16 13.94 3.98
C THR A 775 -6.41 13.95 2.48
N THR A 776 -5.48 14.53 1.74
CA THR A 776 -5.43 14.50 0.28
C THR A 776 -4.50 13.38 -0.18
N TYR A 777 -4.85 12.65 -1.23
CA TYR A 777 -3.94 11.62 -1.79
C TYR A 777 -2.85 12.26 -2.64
N ARG A 778 -1.58 12.00 -2.30
CA ARG A 778 -0.47 12.35 -3.18
C ARG A 778 -0.43 11.38 -4.37
N ASP A 779 0.04 11.86 -5.51
CA ASP A 779 0.38 10.95 -6.59
C ASP A 779 1.72 10.28 -6.26
N GLU A 780 1.78 8.95 -6.32
CA GLU A 780 3.06 8.23 -6.28
C GLU A 780 3.94 8.60 -7.49
N TYR A 781 3.32 9.12 -8.56
CA TYR A 781 3.99 9.55 -9.79
C TYR A 781 4.52 11.00 -9.78
N GLY A 782 4.49 11.68 -8.62
CA GLY A 782 5.29 12.89 -8.41
C GLY A 782 4.88 14.10 -9.26
N THR A 783 3.61 14.19 -9.67
CA THR A 783 3.07 15.33 -10.43
C THR A 783 3.38 16.67 -9.76
N VAL A 784 3.64 17.71 -10.57
CA VAL A 784 3.84 19.08 -10.06
C VAL A 784 2.54 19.59 -9.44
N HIS A 785 2.40 19.39 -8.13
CA HIS A 785 1.22 19.86 -7.40
C HIS A 785 1.23 21.40 -7.29
N PRO A 786 0.04 22.05 -7.29
CA PRO A 786 -0.05 23.49 -7.08
C PRO A 786 0.52 23.89 -5.72
N PHE A 787 1.09 25.09 -5.64
CA PHE A 787 1.58 25.67 -4.40
C PHE A 787 0.48 25.69 -3.34
N LEU A 788 0.82 25.36 -2.09
CA LEU A 788 -0.08 25.48 -0.95
C LEU A 788 -0.34 26.96 -0.71
N ASP A 789 -1.48 27.42 -1.24
CA ASP A 789 -1.91 28.80 -1.09
C ASP A 789 -2.50 29.02 0.32
N LEU A 790 -1.75 29.78 1.12
CA LEU A 790 -2.11 30.16 2.48
C LEU A 790 -2.79 31.54 2.54
N GLU A 791 -2.83 32.27 1.42
CA GLU A 791 -3.47 33.58 1.28
C GLU A 791 -4.92 33.39 0.82
N HIS A 792 -5.11 32.67 -0.30
CA HIS A 792 -6.42 32.25 -0.81
C HIS A 792 -6.89 31.03 -0.04
N ARG A 793 -7.40 31.26 1.17
CA ARG A 793 -7.99 30.24 2.04
C ARG A 793 -9.47 30.05 1.70
N PRO A 794 -9.87 29.06 0.87
CA PRO A 794 -11.27 28.85 0.53
C PRO A 794 -12.07 28.41 1.76
N ARG A 795 -13.25 29.00 1.98
CA ARG A 795 -14.16 28.51 3.02
C ARG A 795 -14.59 27.09 2.67
N ILE A 796 -14.68 26.22 3.66
CA ILE A 796 -15.16 24.83 3.49
C ILE A 796 -16.43 24.52 4.29
N PHE A 797 -16.81 25.39 5.23
CA PHE A 797 -18.04 25.26 6.01
C PHE A 797 -18.95 26.47 5.76
N PRO A 798 -20.29 26.31 5.79
CA PRO A 798 -21.23 27.42 5.68
C PRO A 798 -21.17 28.37 6.88
N CYS A 799 -20.69 27.89 8.04
CA CYS A 799 -20.49 28.67 9.26
C CYS A 799 -19.12 28.32 9.88
N PRO A 800 -18.37 29.31 10.42
CA PRO A 800 -17.11 29.04 11.13
C PRO A 800 -17.27 28.04 12.29
N PRO A 801 -16.42 27.00 12.39
CA PRO A 801 -16.44 26.09 13.52
C PRO A 801 -15.78 26.75 14.75
N LEU A 802 -16.56 27.52 15.52
CA LEU A 802 -16.12 28.34 16.68
C LEU A 802 -15.60 27.57 17.91
N ARG A 803 -15.38 26.26 17.77
CA ARG A 803 -14.81 25.37 18.78
C ARG A 803 -13.63 24.55 18.26
N LEU A 804 -13.18 24.80 17.02
CA LEU A 804 -12.13 24.02 16.40
C LEU A 804 -10.80 24.26 17.10
N ALA A 805 -10.37 23.25 17.85
CA ALA A 805 -9.16 23.30 18.65
C ALA A 805 -8.00 22.54 17.99
N ARG A 806 -8.29 21.60 17.08
CA ARG A 806 -7.29 20.75 16.41
C ARG A 806 -7.50 20.74 14.90
N LEU A 807 -6.45 21.04 14.14
CA LEU A 807 -6.44 20.97 12.68
C LEU A 807 -5.28 20.10 12.21
N ILE A 808 -5.58 19.06 11.42
CA ILE A 808 -4.62 18.13 10.84
C ILE A 808 -4.79 18.16 9.31
N LEU A 809 -3.71 18.39 8.59
CA LEU A 809 -3.69 18.47 7.12
C LEU A 809 -2.57 17.56 6.58
N THR A 810 -2.93 16.54 5.81
CA THR A 810 -1.98 15.55 5.25
C THR A 810 -2.00 15.60 3.72
N ASN A 811 -0.83 15.84 3.12
CA ASN A 811 -0.60 16.23 1.72
C ASN A 811 -1.38 17.47 1.22
N PRO A 812 -1.64 18.54 2.02
CA PRO A 812 -2.50 19.63 1.59
C PRO A 812 -1.93 20.40 0.40
N CYS A 813 -2.83 20.78 -0.51
CA CYS A 813 -2.59 21.68 -1.66
C CYS A 813 -3.32 23.03 -1.55
N TRP A 814 -4.17 23.20 -0.53
CA TRP A 814 -4.84 24.45 -0.15
C TRP A 814 -5.07 24.44 1.36
N PHE A 815 -5.27 25.62 1.97
CA PHE A 815 -5.53 25.74 3.41
C PHE A 815 -6.99 26.15 3.70
N PRO A 816 -7.73 25.44 4.57
CA PRO A 816 -9.13 25.74 4.86
C PRO A 816 -9.36 27.13 5.48
N GLY A 817 -10.17 27.93 4.80
CA GLY A 817 -10.61 29.25 5.20
C GLY A 817 -11.86 29.25 6.08
N GLY A 818 -12.11 30.38 6.73
CA GLY A 818 -13.21 30.53 7.70
C GLY A 818 -12.96 29.86 9.06
N ILE A 819 -11.81 29.22 9.26
CA ILE A 819 -11.39 28.66 10.54
C ILE A 819 -10.91 29.77 11.50
N PRO A 820 -11.37 29.79 12.77
CA PRO A 820 -10.88 30.72 13.78
C PRO A 820 -9.49 30.30 14.30
N LEU A 821 -8.42 30.64 13.55
CA LEU A 821 -7.04 30.24 13.87
C LEU A 821 -6.61 30.57 15.32
N GLY A 822 -7.10 31.67 15.89
CA GLY A 822 -6.80 32.07 17.28
C GLY A 822 -7.30 31.10 18.36
N GLN A 823 -8.15 30.13 18.02
CA GLN A 823 -8.61 29.06 18.92
C GLN A 823 -7.85 27.74 18.76
N LEU A 824 -7.01 27.60 17.72
CA LEU A 824 -6.27 26.37 17.48
C LEU A 824 -5.24 26.15 18.60
N THR A 825 -5.36 25.00 19.25
CA THR A 825 -4.40 24.49 20.24
C THR A 825 -3.47 23.44 19.64
N HIS A 826 -3.87 22.76 18.57
CA HIS A 826 -3.04 21.79 17.85
C HIS A 826 -3.14 22.04 16.33
N LEU A 827 -2.00 22.19 15.67
CA LEU A 827 -1.90 22.32 14.22
C LEU A 827 -0.88 21.34 13.69
N ARG A 828 -1.30 20.46 12.78
CA ARG A 828 -0.43 19.51 12.09
C ARG A 828 -0.55 19.70 10.59
N ILE A 829 0.58 19.86 9.91
CA ILE A 829 0.67 19.94 8.45
C ILE A 829 1.78 18.98 8.02
N MET A 830 1.45 18.00 7.17
CA MET A 830 2.34 16.90 6.81
C MET A 830 2.37 16.69 5.29
N ASN A 831 3.54 16.39 4.71
CA ASN A 831 3.74 16.04 3.29
C ASN A 831 3.17 17.05 2.27
N SER A 832 3.13 18.33 2.65
CA SER A 832 2.49 19.41 1.91
C SER A 832 3.08 19.64 0.52
N THR A 833 2.30 20.29 -0.35
CA THR A 833 2.86 20.97 -1.52
C THR A 833 3.63 22.22 -1.10
N THR A 834 4.40 22.82 -2.00
CA THR A 834 5.27 23.96 -1.66
C THR A 834 4.47 25.17 -1.24
N CYS A 835 4.76 25.79 -0.08
CA CYS A 835 4.12 27.03 0.36
C CYS A 835 5.07 28.24 0.26
N ARG A 836 4.56 29.46 0.38
CA ARG A 836 5.39 30.64 0.68
C ARG A 836 5.73 30.67 2.17
N TYR A 837 6.99 30.98 2.49
CA TYR A 837 7.44 31.11 3.87
C TYR A 837 6.71 32.25 4.62
N SER A 838 6.64 33.43 4.00
CA SER A 838 5.99 34.63 4.56
C SER A 838 4.53 34.38 4.92
N SER A 839 3.78 33.71 4.04
CA SER A 839 2.37 33.35 4.26
C SER A 839 2.21 32.29 5.37
N LEU A 840 3.15 31.34 5.53
CA LEU A 840 3.17 30.38 6.64
C LEU A 840 3.44 31.06 7.99
N VAL A 841 4.42 31.96 8.05
CA VAL A 841 4.71 32.73 9.26
C VAL A 841 3.53 33.63 9.63
N ALA A 842 2.90 34.29 8.65
CA ALA A 842 1.70 35.11 8.86
C ALA A 842 0.49 34.29 9.35
N LEU A 843 0.35 33.03 8.92
CA LEU A 843 -0.67 32.10 9.42
C LEU A 843 -0.39 31.73 10.89
N LEU A 844 0.84 31.36 11.23
CA LEU A 844 1.22 30.94 12.58
C LEU A 844 1.09 32.07 13.61
N ARG A 845 1.33 33.33 13.22
CA ARG A 845 1.05 34.52 14.08
C ARG A 845 -0.42 34.66 14.49
N GLN A 846 -1.36 34.05 13.76
CA GLN A 846 -2.79 34.05 14.12
C GLN A 846 -3.15 32.96 15.14
N CYS A 847 -2.28 31.98 15.40
CA CYS A 847 -2.52 30.82 16.25
C CYS A 847 -2.01 31.03 17.69
N VAL A 848 -2.42 32.10 18.37
CA VAL A 848 -1.83 32.49 19.67
C VAL A 848 -2.03 31.49 20.83
N LEU A 849 -3.05 30.62 20.74
CA LEU A 849 -3.33 29.58 21.74
C LEU A 849 -2.68 28.22 21.43
N LEU A 850 -1.79 28.16 20.44
CA LEU A 850 -1.21 26.92 19.96
C LEU A 850 -0.31 26.27 21.04
N GLN A 851 -0.65 25.04 21.40
CA GLN A 851 0.06 24.18 22.35
C GLN A 851 0.90 23.14 21.61
N GLU A 852 0.47 22.70 20.43
CA GLU A 852 1.23 21.81 19.56
C GLU A 852 1.27 22.30 18.12
N LEU A 853 2.47 22.27 17.55
CA LEU A 853 2.73 22.51 16.13
C LEU A 853 3.55 21.34 15.55
N VAL A 854 3.03 20.66 14.54
CA VAL A 854 3.76 19.67 13.75
C VAL A 854 3.83 20.14 12.30
N LEU A 855 5.04 20.30 11.77
CA LEU A 855 5.31 20.69 10.39
C LEU A 855 6.28 19.67 9.79
N ALA A 856 5.77 18.69 9.04
CA ALA A 856 6.58 17.62 8.45
C ALA A 856 6.51 17.66 6.91
N ASP A 857 7.66 17.62 6.24
CA ASP A 857 7.78 17.54 4.78
C ASP A 857 6.96 18.63 4.05
N ILE A 858 7.07 19.89 4.52
CA ILE A 858 6.42 21.08 3.95
C ILE A 858 7.45 21.93 3.20
N PRO A 859 7.75 21.67 1.91
CA PRO A 859 8.66 22.53 1.16
C PRO A 859 8.15 23.99 1.21
N ALA A 860 9.04 24.94 1.48
CA ALA A 860 8.67 26.35 1.58
C ALA A 860 9.66 27.21 0.80
N MET A 861 9.14 28.06 -0.10
CA MET A 861 9.94 29.04 -0.80
C MET A 861 10.21 30.24 0.11
N ILE A 862 11.49 30.59 0.21
CA ILE A 862 11.98 31.76 0.93
C ILE A 862 12.10 32.89 -0.10
N GLU A 863 11.48 34.02 0.19
CA GLU A 863 11.55 35.23 -0.64
C GLU A 863 12.70 36.11 -0.11
N ASP A 864 13.49 36.72 -0.99
CA ASP A 864 14.74 37.44 -0.63
C ASP A 864 14.55 38.57 0.41
N ASN A 865 13.34 39.11 0.53
CA ASN A 865 12.98 40.18 1.47
C ASN A 865 12.54 39.70 2.87
N SER A 866 12.50 38.38 3.12
CA SER A 866 11.94 37.80 4.36
C SER A 866 12.78 38.00 5.64
N HIS A 867 13.98 38.57 5.53
CA HIS A 867 14.91 38.76 6.66
C HIS A 867 14.46 39.79 7.73
N GLY A 868 13.41 40.58 7.48
CA GLY A 868 12.92 41.63 8.39
C GLY A 868 11.64 41.28 9.16
N GLU A 869 11.18 40.04 9.09
CA GLU A 869 9.89 39.63 9.66
C GLU A 869 9.87 39.60 11.20
N ARG A 870 8.77 40.07 11.81
CA ARG A 870 8.59 40.05 13.29
C ARG A 870 8.55 38.61 13.81
N PRO A 871 9.18 38.30 14.95
CA PRO A 871 9.07 36.98 15.56
C PRO A 871 7.62 36.53 15.78
N VAL A 872 7.39 35.22 15.71
CA VAL A 872 6.13 34.55 15.98
C VAL A 872 6.11 34.16 17.46
N GLU A 873 5.31 34.86 18.24
CA GLU A 873 5.11 34.57 19.66
C GLU A 873 4.02 33.51 19.82
N LEU A 874 4.41 32.32 20.28
CA LEU A 874 3.49 31.22 20.61
C LEU A 874 3.63 30.88 22.11
N PRO A 875 3.09 31.72 23.01
CA PRO A 875 3.38 31.67 24.45
C PRO A 875 2.88 30.39 25.14
N HIS A 876 1.97 29.65 24.50
CA HIS A 876 1.40 28.41 25.03
C HIS A 876 2.01 27.13 24.41
N LEU A 877 2.99 27.26 23.51
CA LEU A 877 3.54 26.13 22.77
C LEU A 877 4.32 25.18 23.68
N ARG A 878 3.85 23.94 23.78
CA ARG A 878 4.46 22.86 24.57
C ARG A 878 5.18 21.84 23.71
N LEU A 879 4.74 21.63 22.47
CA LEU A 879 5.38 20.72 21.52
C LEU A 879 5.53 21.40 20.16
N LEU A 880 6.76 21.49 19.67
CA LEU A 880 7.08 21.88 18.29
C LEU A 880 7.79 20.70 17.64
N THR A 881 7.23 20.15 16.56
CA THR A 881 7.86 19.12 15.75
C THR A 881 8.08 19.64 14.34
N LEU A 882 9.33 19.60 13.86
CA LEU A 882 9.70 19.89 12.49
C LEU A 882 10.31 18.64 11.85
N GLY A 883 9.79 18.21 10.70
CA GLY A 883 10.32 17.08 9.92
C GLY A 883 10.67 17.52 8.49
N CYS A 884 11.85 17.15 8.00
CA CYS A 884 12.45 17.80 6.83
C CYS A 884 13.19 16.84 5.88
N LYS A 885 12.51 16.14 4.99
CA LYS A 885 13.17 15.49 3.81
C LYS A 885 13.47 16.48 2.69
N THR A 886 12.63 17.51 2.55
CA THR A 886 12.67 18.49 1.44
C THR A 886 12.92 19.94 1.90
N LEU A 887 12.89 20.18 3.21
CA LEU A 887 12.76 21.51 3.83
C LEU A 887 14.07 22.30 4.02
N ARG A 888 15.11 21.96 3.23
CA ARG A 888 16.54 22.12 3.56
C ARG A 888 17.01 23.51 4.01
N TRP A 889 16.29 24.56 3.68
CA TRP A 889 16.62 25.92 4.12
C TRP A 889 15.55 26.49 5.05
N ALA A 890 14.27 26.32 4.71
CA ALA A 890 13.19 26.96 5.44
C ALA A 890 13.00 26.43 6.88
N GLY A 891 13.44 25.21 7.20
CA GLY A 891 13.51 24.75 8.59
C GLY A 891 14.35 25.67 9.48
N GLY A 892 15.53 26.09 8.99
CA GLY A 892 16.40 27.04 9.69
C GLY A 892 15.83 28.47 9.78
N TYR A 893 15.00 28.89 8.83
CA TYR A 893 14.29 30.18 8.90
C TYR A 893 13.11 30.14 9.88
N LEU A 894 12.28 29.09 9.83
CA LEU A 894 11.21 28.87 10.81
C LEU A 894 11.77 28.84 12.24
N LEU A 895 12.91 28.18 12.45
CA LEU A 895 13.59 28.13 13.74
C LEU A 895 14.14 29.49 14.22
N ARG A 896 14.31 30.48 13.34
CA ARG A 896 14.60 31.87 13.70
C ARG A 896 13.34 32.70 13.92
N ALA A 897 12.23 32.33 13.27
CA ALA A 897 10.97 33.05 13.38
C ALA A 897 10.33 32.92 14.76
N PHE A 898 10.42 31.77 15.43
CA PHE A 898 9.72 31.55 16.70
C PHE A 898 10.41 32.21 17.91
N VAL A 899 9.58 32.73 18.83
CA VAL A 899 9.95 32.99 20.23
C VAL A 899 9.55 31.78 21.06
N TYR A 900 10.54 31.10 21.64
CA TYR A 900 10.32 29.84 22.35
C TYR A 900 9.96 30.05 23.82
N PRO A 901 8.83 29.50 24.30
CA PRO A 901 8.52 29.45 25.73
C PRO A 901 9.47 28.48 26.46
N PRO A 902 9.71 28.67 27.77
CA PRO A 902 10.64 27.84 28.52
C PRO A 902 10.16 26.38 28.72
N THR A 903 8.86 26.11 28.56
CA THR A 903 8.24 24.78 28.69
C THR A 903 8.06 24.08 27.34
N LEU A 904 8.96 24.33 26.39
CA LEU A 904 8.88 23.75 25.05
C LEU A 904 9.59 22.40 24.98
N ILE A 905 8.93 21.41 24.39
CA ILE A 905 9.56 20.22 23.83
C ILE A 905 9.74 20.48 22.32
N LEU A 906 10.99 20.63 21.89
CA LEU A 906 11.35 20.79 20.47
C LEU A 906 11.76 19.43 19.88
N ARG A 907 11.18 19.03 18.76
CA ARG A 907 11.53 17.80 18.03
C ARG A 907 11.91 18.14 16.58
N LEU A 908 13.05 17.64 16.12
CA LEU A 908 13.61 17.90 14.78
C LEU A 908 13.95 16.56 14.09
N PHE A 909 13.47 16.34 12.86
CA PHE A 909 13.67 15.09 12.11
C PHE A 909 14.13 15.34 10.67
N GLY A 910 15.03 14.51 10.14
CA GLY A 910 15.45 14.50 8.72
C GLY A 910 16.40 15.61 8.26
N PHE A 911 16.77 16.54 9.14
CA PHE A 911 17.64 17.70 8.82
C PHE A 911 19.07 17.29 8.40
N GLU A 912 19.60 17.89 7.32
CA GLU A 912 21.01 17.74 6.92
C GLU A 912 21.96 18.75 7.63
N GLU A 913 23.27 18.59 7.43
CA GLU A 913 24.33 19.34 8.12
C GLU A 913 24.23 20.88 7.97
N ALA A 914 23.71 21.38 6.85
CA ALA A 914 23.75 22.81 6.51
C ALA A 914 22.72 23.67 7.28
N GLU A 915 21.71 23.03 7.88
CA GLU A 915 20.44 23.68 8.23
C GLU A 915 20.46 24.28 9.65
N PHE A 916 21.24 23.68 10.54
CA PHE A 916 21.34 24.07 11.96
C PHE A 916 21.99 25.43 12.20
N ARG A 917 22.62 26.04 11.18
CA ARG A 917 23.10 27.43 11.20
C ARG A 917 21.97 28.45 11.48
N GLY A 918 20.70 28.05 11.29
CA GLY A 918 19.54 28.81 11.73
C GLY A 918 19.57 29.17 13.22
N LEU A 919 19.94 28.22 14.08
CA LEU A 919 19.66 28.27 15.51
C LEU A 919 20.53 29.25 16.32
N ALA A 920 21.67 29.71 15.79
CA ALA A 920 22.67 30.51 16.52
C ALA A 920 22.21 31.89 17.06
N GLN A 921 20.97 32.30 16.82
CA GLN A 921 20.49 33.67 17.03
C GLN A 921 19.24 33.83 17.93
N SER A 922 18.60 32.75 18.40
CA SER A 922 17.28 32.84 19.08
C SER A 922 17.06 32.02 20.39
N PRO A 923 17.54 30.78 20.57
CA PRO A 923 16.97 29.82 21.54
C PRO A 923 17.44 29.95 23.00
N ALA A 924 18.14 31.03 23.36
CA ALA A 924 18.90 31.15 24.62
C ALA A 924 18.07 31.14 25.92
N SER A 925 16.73 31.11 25.85
CA SER A 925 15.84 31.02 27.01
C SER A 925 15.60 29.58 27.47
N PHE A 926 15.13 28.70 26.57
CA PHE A 926 14.71 27.34 26.93
C PHE A 926 15.91 26.39 27.10
N THR A 927 16.99 26.57 26.33
CA THR A 927 18.17 25.68 26.40
C THR A 927 18.86 25.72 27.77
N ARG A 928 18.73 26.82 28.52
CA ARG A 928 19.25 26.97 29.89
C ARG A 928 18.54 26.11 30.94
N ALA A 929 17.33 25.63 30.64
CA ALA A 929 16.58 24.75 31.54
C ALA A 929 17.00 23.28 31.39
N LEU A 930 17.60 22.92 30.25
CA LEU A 930 18.11 21.57 30.00
C LEU A 930 19.31 21.31 30.90
N ASP A 931 19.28 20.22 31.66
CA ASP A 931 20.40 19.77 32.52
C ASP A 931 20.88 18.35 32.22
N THR A 932 20.08 17.57 31.48
CA THR A 932 20.43 16.23 31.01
C THR A 932 20.47 16.19 29.48
N LEU A 933 21.58 15.70 28.94
CA LEU A 933 21.79 15.48 27.51
C LEU A 933 22.07 13.99 27.27
N VAL A 934 21.36 13.40 26.32
CA VAL A 934 21.53 12.02 25.85
C VAL A 934 21.91 12.09 24.37
N PHE A 935 23.05 11.51 24.03
CA PHE A 935 23.47 11.24 22.68
C PHE A 935 23.32 9.74 22.44
N GLN A 936 22.56 9.33 21.43
CA GLN A 936 22.34 7.94 21.07
C GLN A 936 22.58 7.75 19.57
N ASP A 937 23.65 7.05 19.24
CA ASP A 937 23.85 6.41 17.95
C ASP A 937 22.78 5.31 17.84
N ALA A 938 21.81 5.49 16.94
CA ALA A 938 20.81 4.47 16.71
C ALA A 938 21.42 3.33 15.86
N SER A 939 20.63 2.34 15.48
CA SER A 939 21.12 1.31 14.54
C SER A 939 21.59 1.97 13.23
N PRO A 940 22.46 1.32 12.43
CA PRO A 940 22.95 1.89 11.16
C PRO A 940 21.84 2.53 10.32
N ASP A 941 20.71 1.86 10.19
CA ASP A 941 19.59 2.29 9.35
C ASP A 941 18.74 3.43 9.96
N SER A 942 18.97 3.81 11.22
CA SER A 942 18.16 4.79 11.98
C SER A 942 18.89 6.08 12.38
N GLY A 943 20.19 6.23 12.08
CA GLY A 943 20.90 7.50 12.22
C GLY A 943 21.23 7.89 13.67
N VAL A 944 21.23 9.19 13.97
CA VAL A 944 21.65 9.72 15.29
C VAL A 944 20.47 10.38 16.00
N VAL A 945 20.22 9.97 17.23
CA VAL A 945 19.21 10.53 18.15
C VAL A 945 19.90 11.34 19.24
N ILE A 946 19.51 12.59 19.42
CA ILE A 946 19.98 13.46 20.50
C ILE A 946 18.76 13.90 21.30
N GLN A 947 18.68 13.48 22.55
CA GLN A 947 17.63 13.87 23.49
C GLN A 947 18.22 14.85 24.51
N ALA A 948 17.51 15.88 24.93
CA ALA A 948 17.87 16.65 26.11
C ALA A 948 16.62 17.02 26.90
N ALA A 949 16.71 17.03 28.22
CA ALA A 949 15.59 17.35 29.10
C ALA A 949 16.02 18.30 30.21
N SER A 950 15.03 18.99 30.77
CA SER A 950 15.10 19.59 32.10
C SER A 950 14.80 18.51 33.16
N PRO A 951 15.18 18.72 34.44
CA PRO A 951 15.01 17.69 35.48
C PRO A 951 13.56 17.55 35.95
N ASP A 952 12.74 18.57 35.69
CA ASP A 952 11.28 18.48 35.61
C ASP A 952 10.92 18.24 34.14
N PRO A 953 10.09 17.26 33.74
CA PRO A 953 9.80 16.93 32.34
C PRO A 953 8.92 17.97 31.61
N SER A 954 9.07 19.26 31.92
CA SER A 954 8.32 20.38 31.36
C SER A 954 8.97 21.03 30.13
N CYS A 955 10.26 20.77 29.85
CA CYS A 955 10.89 21.16 28.57
C CYS A 955 11.86 20.10 28.06
N GLY A 956 12.10 20.11 26.74
CA GLY A 956 12.92 19.09 26.10
C GLY A 956 13.38 19.42 24.68
N LEU A 957 14.32 18.63 24.21
CA LEU A 957 14.83 18.62 22.84
C LEU A 957 14.96 17.17 22.38
N LEU A 958 14.55 16.89 21.13
CA LEU A 958 14.77 15.62 20.46
C LEU A 958 15.20 15.91 19.02
N ILE A 959 16.34 15.39 18.60
CA ILE A 959 16.84 15.55 17.23
C ILE A 959 17.12 14.16 16.69
N HIS A 960 16.53 13.84 15.54
CA HIS A 960 16.77 12.64 14.77
C HIS A 960 17.41 13.04 13.44
N ALA A 961 18.68 12.71 13.26
CA ALA A 961 19.43 13.02 12.06
C ALA A 961 19.64 11.73 11.25
N ASP A 962 18.92 11.64 10.13
CA ASP A 962 18.91 10.46 9.28
C ASP A 962 20.22 10.36 8.48
N SER A 963 21.08 9.39 8.82
CA SER A 963 22.43 9.25 8.26
C SER A 963 22.47 8.51 6.90
N ILE A 964 21.52 8.80 6.00
CA ILE A 964 21.29 8.00 4.78
C ILE A 964 22.47 8.05 3.77
N ARG A 965 23.42 9.00 3.90
CA ARG A 965 24.35 9.34 2.79
C ARG A 965 25.85 9.49 3.10
N GLN A 966 26.32 9.36 4.34
CA GLN A 966 27.76 9.53 4.67
C GLN A 966 28.26 8.55 5.73
N PRO A 967 29.57 8.22 5.75
CA PRO A 967 30.15 7.41 6.81
C PRO A 967 29.95 8.06 8.18
N TYR A 968 29.30 7.32 9.09
CA TYR A 968 28.77 7.75 10.38
C TYR A 968 29.66 8.74 11.13
N THR A 969 30.95 8.43 11.26
CA THR A 969 31.91 9.17 12.08
C THR A 969 32.05 10.63 11.64
N THR A 970 32.09 10.93 10.34
CA THR A 970 32.34 12.30 9.86
C THR A 970 31.08 13.15 9.92
N PHE A 971 29.91 12.58 9.58
CA PHE A 971 28.64 13.29 9.63
C PHE A 971 28.25 13.61 11.08
N THR A 972 28.27 12.61 11.96
CA THR A 972 27.96 12.74 13.38
C THR A 972 28.82 13.79 14.06
N VAL A 973 30.13 13.79 13.83
CA VAL A 973 31.06 14.77 14.42
C VAL A 973 30.80 16.20 13.95
N ARG A 974 30.43 16.39 12.67
CA ARG A 974 30.07 17.71 12.16
C ARG A 974 28.72 18.17 12.68
N LEU A 975 27.73 17.28 12.71
CA LEU A 975 26.41 17.53 13.29
C LEU A 975 26.54 17.93 14.77
N ILE A 976 27.26 17.16 15.57
CA ILE A 976 27.64 17.46 16.96
C ILE A 976 28.21 18.89 17.07
N ARG A 977 29.22 19.23 16.25
CA ARG A 977 29.82 20.57 16.26
C ARG A 977 28.82 21.66 15.85
N GLN A 978 28.07 21.48 14.77
CA GLN A 978 27.12 22.49 14.28
C GLN A 978 25.93 22.68 15.23
N LEU A 979 25.46 21.61 15.90
CA LEU A 979 24.46 21.69 16.95
C LEU A 979 25.01 22.41 18.18
N PHE A 980 26.22 22.09 18.64
CA PHE A 980 26.80 22.78 19.80
C PHE A 980 27.08 24.26 19.53
N PHE A 981 27.63 24.62 18.37
CA PHE A 981 27.79 26.04 18.01
C PHE A 981 26.46 26.74 17.65
N GLY A 982 25.46 26.00 17.17
CA GLY A 982 24.18 26.53 16.68
C GLY A 982 23.10 26.67 17.75
N LEU A 983 22.73 25.61 18.47
CA LEU A 983 21.68 25.67 19.50
C LEU A 983 22.09 26.43 20.74
N PHE A 984 23.37 26.31 21.09
CA PHE A 984 23.85 26.79 22.37
C PHE A 984 24.61 28.12 22.16
N GLY A 985 25.41 28.27 21.10
CA GLY A 985 26.07 29.54 20.75
C GLY A 985 27.45 29.72 21.40
N PRO A 986 28.08 30.91 21.29
CA PRO A 986 29.50 31.07 21.64
C PRO A 986 29.80 31.48 23.09
N VAL A 987 28.80 31.85 23.92
CA VAL A 987 29.03 32.52 25.22
C VAL A 987 28.52 31.67 26.41
N ASP A 988 29.26 30.60 26.71
CA ASP A 988 29.03 29.68 27.84
C ASP A 988 27.62 29.05 27.99
N PRO A 989 27.07 28.42 26.94
CA PRO A 989 25.67 27.97 26.92
C PRO A 989 25.42 26.53 27.35
N LEU A 990 26.47 25.72 27.52
CA LEU A 990 26.38 24.34 28.02
C LEU A 990 26.47 24.29 29.56
N GLY A 991 26.63 25.45 30.21
CA GLY A 991 26.76 25.61 31.66
C GLY A 991 25.61 25.02 32.50
N SER A 992 24.46 24.74 31.89
CA SER A 992 23.32 24.07 32.55
C SER A 992 23.40 22.54 32.53
N ILE A 993 24.08 21.93 31.55
CA ILE A 993 24.14 20.48 31.36
C ILE A 993 25.03 19.85 32.45
N LYS A 994 24.39 19.15 33.40
CA LYS A 994 25.03 18.45 34.52
C LYS A 994 25.21 16.96 34.25
N GLN A 995 24.29 16.37 33.49
CA GLN A 995 24.26 14.96 33.15
C GLN A 995 24.44 14.78 31.64
N LEU A 996 25.37 13.92 31.25
CA LEU A 996 25.58 13.55 29.85
C LEU A 996 25.53 12.02 29.74
N THR A 997 24.69 11.48 28.86
CA THR A 997 24.73 10.07 28.45
C THR A 997 25.18 9.98 27.00
N ILE A 998 26.11 9.09 26.67
CA ILE A 998 26.55 8.81 25.31
C ILE A 998 26.41 7.31 25.07
N SER A 999 25.41 6.92 24.27
CA SER A 999 25.22 5.58 23.73
C SER A 999 25.73 5.55 22.29
N SER A 1000 26.74 4.73 21.99
CA SER A 1000 27.26 4.58 20.63
C SER A 1000 28.10 3.31 20.47
N ALA A 1001 28.04 2.69 19.29
CA ALA A 1001 28.95 1.61 18.92
C ALA A 1001 30.41 2.09 18.70
N GLY A 1002 30.62 3.41 18.61
CA GLY A 1002 31.87 4.10 18.32
C GLY A 1002 32.24 5.18 19.35
N LEU A 1003 32.02 4.94 20.66
CA LEU A 1003 32.30 5.89 21.75
C LEU A 1003 33.65 6.64 21.63
N HIS A 1004 34.70 5.91 21.27
CA HIS A 1004 36.07 6.41 21.15
C HIS A 1004 36.28 7.46 20.05
N GLU A 1005 35.50 7.39 18.97
CA GLU A 1005 35.52 8.38 17.90
C GLU A 1005 34.66 9.58 18.27
N SER A 1006 33.53 9.36 18.97
CA SER A 1006 32.57 10.43 19.27
C SER A 1006 33.03 11.41 20.35
N VAL A 1007 33.53 10.91 21.50
CA VAL A 1007 33.88 11.75 22.66
C VAL A 1007 34.90 12.87 22.37
N PRO A 1008 36.01 12.66 21.64
CA PRO A 1008 37.02 13.70 21.42
C PRO A 1008 36.51 14.99 20.77
N PHE A 1009 35.39 14.93 20.04
CA PHE A 1009 34.82 16.05 19.30
C PHE A 1009 33.80 16.90 20.09
N PHE A 1010 33.36 16.43 21.27
CA PHE A 1010 32.58 17.27 22.17
C PHE A 1010 33.40 18.49 22.60
N PRO A 1011 32.80 19.69 22.71
CA PRO A 1011 33.45 20.84 23.34
C PRO A 1011 33.73 20.54 24.82
N ALA A 1012 34.61 21.33 25.44
CA ALA A 1012 34.80 21.23 26.88
C ALA A 1012 33.51 21.68 27.61
N MET A 1013 32.96 20.84 28.47
CA MET A 1013 31.75 21.12 29.26
C MET A 1013 32.08 21.04 30.75
N PRO A 1014 32.52 22.16 31.38
CA PRO A 1014 32.85 22.18 32.80
C PRO A 1014 31.63 22.06 33.73
N SER A 1015 30.42 22.08 33.20
CA SER A 1015 29.15 21.88 33.91
C SER A 1015 28.82 20.41 34.16
N VAL A 1016 29.32 19.49 33.33
CA VAL A 1016 29.03 18.05 33.42
C VAL A 1016 29.70 17.49 34.68
N VAL A 1017 28.87 17.04 35.61
CA VAL A 1017 29.27 16.39 36.87
C VAL A 1017 29.00 14.89 36.87
N TYR A 1018 28.13 14.41 35.97
CA TYR A 1018 27.79 13.01 35.81
C TYR A 1018 27.81 12.63 34.33
N LEU A 1019 28.56 11.57 33.99
CA LEU A 1019 28.70 11.06 32.62
C LEU A 1019 28.39 9.57 32.59
N ARG A 1020 27.45 9.16 31.74
CA ARG A 1020 27.17 7.76 31.43
C ARG A 1020 27.63 7.43 30.01
N LEU A 1021 28.40 6.38 29.83
CA LEU A 1021 28.79 5.85 28.52
C LEU A 1021 28.12 4.48 28.33
N VAL A 1022 27.50 4.23 27.17
CA VAL A 1022 26.84 2.97 26.83
C VAL A 1022 27.39 2.49 25.49
N ASP A 1023 28.08 1.34 25.49
CA ASP A 1023 28.64 0.73 24.28
C ASP A 1023 27.59 -0.18 23.63
N SER A 1024 26.82 0.39 22.70
CA SER A 1024 25.73 -0.31 21.99
C SER A 1024 26.20 -1.21 20.83
N ALA A 1025 27.51 -1.49 20.74
CA ALA A 1025 28.08 -2.30 19.67
C ALA A 1025 27.58 -3.76 19.75
N PRO A 1026 26.99 -4.32 18.66
CA PRO A 1026 26.59 -5.72 18.65
C PRO A 1026 27.81 -6.64 18.79
N LEU A 1027 27.67 -7.67 19.63
CA LEU A 1027 28.71 -8.61 20.09
C LEU A 1027 29.55 -9.33 19.00
N GLY A 1028 29.21 -9.19 17.72
CA GLY A 1028 29.93 -9.80 16.59
C GLY A 1028 31.12 -9.01 16.06
N LEU A 1029 31.21 -7.69 16.30
CA LEU A 1029 32.32 -6.85 15.81
C LEU A 1029 33.49 -6.81 16.83
N VAL A 1030 34.30 -7.87 16.81
CA VAL A 1030 35.45 -8.05 17.71
C VAL A 1030 36.65 -7.20 17.27
N TRP A 1031 36.71 -5.97 17.78
CA TRP A 1031 37.93 -5.13 17.73
C TRP A 1031 38.69 -5.29 19.06
N ASN A 1032 39.94 -5.78 19.00
CA ASN A 1032 40.81 -6.04 20.17
C ASN A 1032 41.39 -4.74 20.77
N ASN A 1033 40.52 -3.84 21.26
CA ASN A 1033 40.86 -2.44 21.43
C ASN A 1033 40.48 -1.85 22.81
N ASP A 1034 41.06 -2.37 23.88
CA ASP A 1034 41.10 -1.72 25.21
C ASP A 1034 41.57 -0.24 25.08
N GLN A 1035 42.51 0.00 24.15
CA GLN A 1035 43.08 1.30 23.82
C GLN A 1035 42.03 2.34 23.35
N LEU A 1036 40.90 1.91 22.79
CA LEU A 1036 39.85 2.81 22.32
C LEU A 1036 38.96 3.31 23.46
N LEU A 1037 38.56 2.42 24.38
CA LEU A 1037 37.91 2.80 25.64
C LEU A 1037 38.82 3.71 26.48
N LEU A 1038 40.12 3.41 26.53
CA LEU A 1038 41.12 4.26 27.18
C LEU A 1038 41.22 5.65 26.52
N THR A 1039 41.17 5.73 25.19
CA THR A 1039 41.15 7.00 24.44
C THR A 1039 39.88 7.79 24.72
N ALA A 1040 38.72 7.14 24.76
CA ALA A 1040 37.45 7.75 25.16
C ALA A 1040 37.52 8.31 26.59
N PHE A 1041 38.06 7.55 27.54
CA PHE A 1041 38.25 7.96 28.93
C PHE A 1041 39.17 9.19 29.04
N HIS A 1042 40.34 9.19 28.39
CA HIS A 1042 41.24 10.35 28.38
C HIS A 1042 40.57 11.59 27.78
N ALA A 1043 39.80 11.42 26.70
CA ALA A 1043 39.02 12.51 26.13
C ALA A 1043 37.95 13.02 27.12
N CYS A 1044 37.26 12.14 27.85
CA CYS A 1044 36.32 12.53 28.90
C CYS A 1044 36.97 13.40 29.98
N VAL A 1045 38.12 12.95 30.53
CA VAL A 1045 38.83 13.70 31.59
C VAL A 1045 39.28 15.08 31.13
N VAL A 1046 39.72 15.22 29.87
CA VAL A 1046 40.15 16.50 29.29
C VAL A 1046 38.96 17.42 28.95
N ARG A 1047 37.81 16.87 28.54
CA ARG A 1047 36.61 17.65 28.17
C ARG A 1047 35.71 18.00 29.35
N PHE A 1048 35.70 17.20 30.41
CA PHE A 1048 34.79 17.32 31.56
C PHE A 1048 35.58 17.49 32.87
N PRO A 1049 36.27 18.63 33.08
CA PRO A 1049 37.22 18.81 34.20
C PRO A 1049 36.57 18.84 35.59
N ASN A 1050 35.24 18.87 35.67
CA ASN A 1050 34.47 18.85 36.91
C ASN A 1050 33.67 17.55 37.12
N LEU A 1051 33.96 16.51 36.33
CA LEU A 1051 33.29 15.22 36.43
C LEU A 1051 33.45 14.61 37.83
N VAL A 1052 32.33 14.33 38.49
CA VAL A 1052 32.24 13.77 39.84
C VAL A 1052 31.90 12.29 39.79
N GLU A 1053 31.06 11.89 38.84
CA GLU A 1053 30.58 10.51 38.68
C GLU A 1053 30.68 10.07 37.21
N LEU A 1054 31.22 8.88 36.98
CA LEU A 1054 31.36 8.27 35.64
C LEU A 1054 30.84 6.84 35.66
N GLU A 1055 29.85 6.55 34.83
CA GLU A 1055 29.21 5.25 34.70
C GLU A 1055 29.50 4.70 33.29
N ILE A 1056 29.99 3.47 33.16
CA ILE A 1056 30.30 2.86 31.86
C ILE A 1056 29.59 1.52 31.75
N TRP A 1057 28.69 1.40 30.79
CA TRP A 1057 28.02 0.17 30.38
C TRP A 1057 28.70 -0.38 29.13
N SER A 1058 29.22 -1.59 29.18
CA SER A 1058 29.76 -2.25 27.99
C SER A 1058 29.61 -3.78 28.03
N PRO A 1059 29.33 -4.42 26.88
CA PRO A 1059 29.43 -5.87 26.72
C PRO A 1059 30.89 -6.35 26.53
N ARG A 1060 31.87 -5.43 26.53
CA ARG A 1060 33.31 -5.72 26.43
C ARG A 1060 33.93 -5.85 27.83
N GLY A 1061 34.96 -6.67 27.95
CA GLY A 1061 35.64 -6.93 29.22
C GLY A 1061 36.36 -5.71 29.80
N LEU A 1062 36.71 -5.78 31.09
CA LEU A 1062 37.40 -4.72 31.82
C LEU A 1062 38.68 -4.23 31.12
N ILE A 1063 38.87 -2.91 31.11
CA ILE A 1063 40.12 -2.26 30.67
C ILE A 1063 41.26 -2.74 31.58
N ARG A 1064 42.34 -3.26 30.99
CA ARG A 1064 43.45 -3.88 31.74
C ARG A 1064 44.32 -2.90 32.53
N GLU A 1065 44.40 -1.65 32.07
CA GLU A 1065 45.18 -0.59 32.67
C GLU A 1065 44.29 0.64 32.87
N LEU A 1066 43.96 0.95 34.13
CA LEU A 1066 43.30 2.20 34.47
C LEU A 1066 44.31 3.36 34.39
N PRO A 1067 43.99 4.46 33.69
CA PRO A 1067 44.81 5.67 33.74
C PRO A 1067 44.62 6.37 35.09
N CYS A 1068 45.57 7.21 35.49
CA CYS A 1068 45.52 7.96 36.74
C CYS A 1068 44.20 8.77 36.86
N MET A 1069 43.38 8.43 37.86
CA MET A 1069 42.09 9.09 38.09
C MET A 1069 42.25 10.59 38.36
N PRO A 1070 41.44 11.47 37.74
CA PRO A 1070 41.45 12.88 38.08
C PRO A 1070 40.89 13.08 39.48
N GLY A 1071 41.57 13.87 40.32
CA GLY A 1071 41.25 14.03 41.76
C GLY A 1071 39.91 14.70 42.12
N ARG A 1072 38.98 14.83 41.17
CA ARG A 1072 37.57 15.26 41.39
C ARG A 1072 36.56 14.14 41.18
N LEU A 1073 36.92 13.04 40.50
CA LEU A 1073 36.06 11.90 40.29
C LEU A 1073 35.91 11.14 41.61
N LYS A 1074 34.68 11.07 42.14
CA LYS A 1074 34.34 10.45 43.43
C LYS A 1074 33.72 9.07 43.30
N ARG A 1075 33.00 8.82 42.21
CA ARG A 1075 32.40 7.54 41.88
C ARG A 1075 32.77 7.19 40.43
N TYR A 1076 33.23 5.98 40.23
CA TYR A 1076 33.37 5.38 38.91
C TYR A 1076 32.73 4.01 38.98
N THR A 1077 31.72 3.77 38.15
CA THR A 1077 30.93 2.54 38.15
C THR A 1077 31.01 1.88 36.79
N PHE A 1078 31.42 0.61 36.75
CA PHE A 1078 31.50 -0.16 35.51
C PHE A 1078 30.45 -1.27 35.52
N HIS A 1079 29.54 -1.24 34.54
CA HIS A 1079 28.48 -2.21 34.32
C HIS A 1079 28.86 -3.13 33.17
N HIS A 1080 29.13 -4.40 33.49
CA HIS A 1080 29.37 -5.42 32.47
C HIS A 1080 28.03 -6.05 32.06
N ILE A 1081 27.66 -5.89 30.79
CA ILE A 1081 26.41 -6.46 30.24
C ILE A 1081 26.66 -7.93 29.90
N GLY A 1082 26.17 -8.84 30.75
CA GLY A 1082 26.37 -10.28 30.59
C GLY A 1082 25.65 -10.88 29.36
N ARG A 1083 26.16 -11.99 28.82
CA ARG A 1083 25.39 -12.82 27.87
C ARG A 1083 24.17 -13.42 28.56
N GLU A 1084 23.08 -13.66 27.81
CA GLU A 1084 21.98 -14.47 28.32
C GLU A 1084 22.50 -15.82 28.84
N LYS A 1085 22.00 -16.24 30.01
CA LYS A 1085 22.46 -17.42 30.76
C LYS A 1085 22.21 -18.73 30.00
N GLY A 1086 23.11 -19.07 29.08
CA GLY A 1086 22.98 -20.26 28.21
C GLY A 1086 24.28 -20.84 27.63
N GLU A 1087 25.40 -20.11 27.59
CA GLU A 1087 26.67 -20.61 27.01
C GLU A 1087 27.74 -20.89 28.09
N SER A 1088 28.10 -22.16 28.26
CA SER A 1088 28.84 -22.66 29.42
C SER A 1088 30.37 -22.72 29.23
N THR A 1089 31.01 -21.59 28.90
CA THR A 1089 32.49 -21.52 28.73
C THR A 1089 33.10 -20.34 29.50
N LEU A 1090 33.22 -20.49 30.84
CA LEU A 1090 33.61 -19.40 31.76
C LEU A 1090 34.93 -19.64 32.54
N ASP A 1091 35.33 -20.88 32.80
CA ASP A 1091 36.40 -21.26 33.74
C ASP A 1091 37.78 -20.59 33.53
N SER A 1092 38.12 -20.12 32.32
CA SER A 1092 39.41 -19.47 32.06
C SER A 1092 39.39 -17.94 32.23
N ARG A 1093 38.21 -17.30 32.27
CA ARG A 1093 38.07 -15.84 32.39
C ARG A 1093 37.98 -15.36 33.83
N GLU A 1094 37.37 -16.12 34.74
CA GLU A 1094 37.16 -15.72 36.14
C GLU A 1094 38.46 -15.35 36.87
N SER A 1095 39.56 -16.08 36.62
CA SER A 1095 40.88 -15.80 37.21
C SER A 1095 41.49 -14.46 36.77
N SER A 1096 41.18 -14.00 35.54
CA SER A 1096 41.59 -12.68 35.06
C SER A 1096 40.66 -11.58 35.55
N LEU A 1097 39.36 -11.88 35.64
CA LEU A 1097 38.33 -10.98 36.16
C LEU A 1097 38.63 -10.61 37.63
N ALA A 1098 38.85 -11.62 38.49
CA ALA A 1098 39.13 -11.43 39.91
C ALA A 1098 40.38 -10.56 40.17
N LYS A 1099 41.42 -10.70 39.34
CA LYS A 1099 42.62 -9.86 39.42
C LYS A 1099 42.37 -8.41 39.00
N ALA A 1100 41.58 -8.20 37.96
CA ALA A 1100 41.16 -6.85 37.59
C ALA A 1100 40.34 -6.24 38.74
N LEU A 1101 39.29 -6.91 39.21
CA LEU A 1101 38.40 -6.42 40.27
C LEU A 1101 39.15 -5.99 41.54
N ALA A 1102 40.21 -6.70 41.93
CA ALA A 1102 41.07 -6.28 43.04
C ALA A 1102 41.76 -4.92 42.80
N ILE A 1103 42.36 -4.71 41.63
CA ILE A 1103 42.99 -3.44 41.23
C ILE A 1103 41.97 -2.31 41.18
N TYR A 1104 40.78 -2.57 40.64
CA TYR A 1104 39.69 -1.60 40.55
C TYR A 1104 39.20 -1.18 41.96
N HIS A 1105 39.03 -2.15 42.87
CA HIS A 1105 38.64 -1.87 44.26
C HIS A 1105 39.70 -1.07 45.04
N GLU A 1106 41.00 -1.31 44.82
CA GLU A 1106 42.09 -0.49 45.39
C GLU A 1106 42.03 0.99 44.95
N HIS A 1107 41.43 1.26 43.78
CA HIS A 1107 41.24 2.62 43.24
C HIS A 1107 39.85 3.21 43.54
N GLY A 1108 39.03 2.55 44.37
CA GLY A 1108 37.70 3.02 44.74
C GLY A 1108 36.64 2.91 43.64
N VAL A 1109 36.84 2.00 42.67
CA VAL A 1109 35.85 1.70 41.63
C VAL A 1109 34.82 0.70 42.13
N GLU A 1110 33.55 1.00 41.86
CA GLU A 1110 32.43 0.08 42.04
C GLU A 1110 32.22 -0.70 40.73
N PHE A 1111 32.33 -2.03 40.77
CA PHE A 1111 32.01 -2.89 39.63
C PHE A 1111 30.67 -3.58 39.87
N VAL A 1112 29.79 -3.52 38.87
CA VAL A 1112 28.45 -4.12 38.92
C VAL A 1112 28.29 -5.04 37.71
N GLU A 1113 27.92 -6.29 37.97
CA GLU A 1113 27.54 -7.22 36.91
C GLU A 1113 26.03 -7.15 36.72
N CYS A 1114 25.58 -6.90 35.49
CA CYS A 1114 24.17 -6.71 35.15
C CYS A 1114 23.68 -7.76 34.15
N ASP A 1115 22.42 -8.17 34.28
CA ASP A 1115 21.76 -9.02 33.29
C ASP A 1115 21.47 -8.19 32.01
N ALA A 1116 21.42 -8.82 30.83
CA ALA A 1116 21.17 -8.11 29.57
C ALA A 1116 19.81 -7.38 29.55
N LYS A 1117 18.89 -7.78 30.43
CA LYS A 1117 17.56 -7.16 30.60
C LYS A 1117 17.56 -5.94 31.53
N GLU A 1118 18.70 -5.62 32.12
CA GLU A 1118 18.93 -4.47 33.00
C GLU A 1118 19.67 -3.32 32.26
N GLU A 1119 19.80 -3.40 30.93
CA GLU A 1119 20.29 -2.30 30.10
C GLU A 1119 19.50 -1.01 30.42
N PRO A 1120 20.17 0.12 30.72
CA PRO A 1120 19.49 1.30 31.24
C PRO A 1120 18.56 1.87 30.18
N ASP A 1121 17.32 2.22 30.57
CA ASP A 1121 16.43 2.97 29.70
C ASP A 1121 17.09 4.33 29.40
N VAL A 1122 17.52 4.49 28.15
CA VAL A 1122 18.25 5.66 27.66
C VAL A 1122 17.28 6.79 27.30
N ASP A 1123 15.97 6.51 27.23
CA ASP A 1123 14.94 7.49 26.91
C ASP A 1123 14.67 8.44 28.08
N LEU A 1124 14.68 9.74 27.79
CA LEU A 1124 14.36 10.75 28.80
C LEU A 1124 12.85 10.76 29.11
N PRO A 1125 12.44 10.87 30.39
CA PRO A 1125 11.03 10.91 30.77
C PRO A 1125 10.24 11.99 30.02
N GLY A 1126 9.22 11.57 29.26
CA GLY A 1126 8.40 12.46 28.41
C GLY A 1126 8.95 12.71 26.99
N ILE A 1127 10.18 12.31 26.70
CA ILE A 1127 10.84 12.47 25.40
C ILE A 1127 11.20 11.09 24.82
N ARG A 1128 10.19 10.34 24.38
CA ARG A 1128 10.44 9.06 23.69
C ARG A 1128 10.73 9.28 22.20
N PRO A 1129 11.82 8.73 21.64
CA PRO A 1129 11.94 8.51 20.21
C PRO A 1129 10.89 7.48 19.76
N ALA A 1130 10.28 7.71 18.61
CA ALA A 1130 9.42 6.72 17.97
C ALA A 1130 10.30 5.71 17.20
N ARG A 1131 9.81 4.48 17.06
CA ARG A 1131 10.67 3.31 16.77
C ARG A 1131 10.87 3.04 15.27
N GLY A 1132 10.53 3.98 14.41
CA GLY A 1132 10.74 3.91 12.97
C GLY A 1132 9.98 5.00 12.21
N LEU A 1133 10.31 5.21 10.94
CA LEU A 1133 9.74 6.25 10.07
C LEU A 1133 8.20 6.26 9.95
N SER A 1134 7.52 5.14 10.21
CA SER A 1134 6.06 4.99 10.21
C SER A 1134 5.40 5.07 11.59
N ASP A 1135 6.19 5.15 12.67
CA ASP A 1135 5.67 5.42 14.02
C ASP A 1135 5.53 6.95 14.28
N TRP A 1136 5.96 7.79 13.32
CA TRP A 1136 6.00 9.26 13.33
C TRP A 1136 4.84 9.90 12.53
#